data_AF-A0A0Q4DJY4-F1
#
_entry.id   AF-A0A0Q4DJY4-F1
#
_cell.length_a   1.000
_cell.length_b   1.000
_cell.length_c   1.000
_cell.angle_alpha   90.00
_cell.angle_beta   90.00
_cell.angle_gamma   90.00
#
_symmetry.space_group_name_H-M   'P 1'
#
loop_
_entity.id
_entity.type
_entity.pdbx_description
1 polymer ?
#
loop_
_entity_poly.entity_id
_entity_poly.type
_entity_poly.pdbx_seq_one_letter_code
_entity_poly.pdbx_strand_id
1 'polypeptide(L)'
;MGQAAIAFARRGWFVFPCNVQNGRPLVGGDRDDDGNVIKNSGGLHKATCDEAQIEAWWRRWPVAQIGLHSGISGLLHLDFDPRVDETVDPETGEVLSDTWTVDRLKTALLAQMGEALPATLTSVTPSGGEHHWFRMPAGDPIGNRGNLPKHIDVRGQGGYIIAPPSERTGDLDQGGKKGPGAYRWLSGDWGDIDAVAEAPASLVRILRDRTKPVADRPAQRRVTGAAPVVGDVDDDVRKYALAALDGECRDIQTAASGQRNARLNEGAFKVATLVAAGALSEVVARSSVEAAARANPGSDDERQLIATIDSGWTAGLANPRDLAEIAASSRSRRERGPPRSSRSSPPAPGSTVDGKPSSQAGGADVHVGRKGAGDDELTQECAFLPQTDLGNLQRFLRRYGRDFLYVEQWGWLAWDGRRWNRDMAVSLLGRAVQDTMRAIQEEAAFVEASGVPEPAPDGLDASQILAHEAQQQRRLDRVLKVLRDGTVITLSSTISKWGRTSEGAGHISSLPKLAEARLSARPADFDADPLLVNMANGTLEFTRPDGDRKASVRLVEPQRRHRITKAGTAIFDPTATCPSYDAFLARVQPKDEMRGFLDVWAGYNMLGDASAQKMAIFYGEGANGKGVWINTKRAILGDYAWAASINTFMDSERSRKGSDASPDLAALAGRRMVYANEAEHGSKFSDGLVKELTSDEPKGGVRELMKPPFELIITFKNTIIANTKPGIGTDHGIRRRMQLVPWDVIIPDEEQDPQLKAKLVQEASGILNRMVRGAIQYLGTGLPLPETIKEATEAYLDENDILGKFLSLCIERVPGETIGSSALHELFAAWQTWAQLLPASGKPWSPKYLASQLERKSFRKRKSSSMVWGDIWPLYAADDFVRDGRPVENDLPPPRRKAGGNAPPGPSNSGFDEDDIPP
;
A
#
# COMPACT_ATOMS: atom_id res chain seq x y z
N MET A 1 19.79 -32.24 -33.18
CA MET A 1 19.43 -31.98 -31.77
C MET A 1 18.66 -33.14 -31.14
N GLY A 2 17.53 -33.58 -31.70
CA GLY A 2 16.74 -34.70 -31.12
C GLY A 2 17.49 -36.02 -30.88
N GLN A 3 18.38 -36.43 -31.78
CA GLN A 3 19.23 -37.62 -31.56
C GLN A 3 20.16 -37.49 -30.34
N ALA A 4 20.66 -36.29 -30.05
CA ALA A 4 21.46 -36.04 -28.86
C ALA A 4 20.59 -36.08 -27.59
N ALA A 5 19.36 -35.56 -27.65
CA ALA A 5 18.39 -35.69 -26.56
C ALA A 5 18.05 -37.16 -26.25
N ILE A 6 17.87 -37.99 -27.29
CA ILE A 6 17.69 -39.45 -27.14
C ILE A 6 18.92 -40.10 -26.51
N ALA A 7 20.13 -39.67 -26.90
CA ALA A 7 21.35 -40.20 -26.31
C ALA A 7 21.47 -39.89 -24.81
N PHE A 8 20.95 -38.75 -24.34
CA PHE A 8 20.83 -38.46 -22.91
C PHE A 8 19.76 -39.31 -22.22
N ALA A 9 18.59 -39.45 -22.84
CA ALA A 9 17.50 -40.29 -22.32
C ALA A 9 17.92 -41.76 -22.12
N ARG A 10 18.69 -42.32 -23.05
CA ARG A 10 19.25 -43.69 -22.95
C ARG A 10 20.19 -43.88 -21.76
N ARG A 11 20.73 -42.80 -21.20
CA ARG A 11 21.55 -42.81 -19.98
C ARG A 11 20.72 -42.63 -18.70
N GLY A 12 19.40 -42.54 -18.82
CA GLY A 12 18.50 -42.23 -17.72
C GLY A 12 18.44 -40.74 -17.37
N TRP A 13 18.94 -39.85 -18.24
CA TRP A 13 18.83 -38.41 -18.03
C TRP A 13 17.61 -37.84 -18.73
N PHE A 14 16.72 -37.25 -17.94
CA PHE A 14 15.42 -36.78 -18.37
C PHE A 14 15.54 -35.43 -19.08
N VAL A 15 15.04 -35.37 -20.31
CA VAL A 15 15.17 -34.21 -21.19
C VAL A 15 13.82 -33.64 -21.63
N PHE A 16 13.82 -32.38 -22.05
CA PHE A 16 12.67 -31.67 -22.62
C PHE A 16 13.13 -30.51 -23.53
N PRO A 17 12.29 -30.02 -24.45
CA PRO A 17 12.70 -28.98 -25.41
C PRO A 17 12.61 -27.57 -24.81
N CYS A 18 13.64 -26.76 -25.08
CA CYS A 18 13.76 -25.36 -24.66
C CYS A 18 13.89 -24.39 -25.85
N ASN A 19 13.50 -23.14 -25.62
CA ASN A 19 13.51 -22.08 -26.61
C ASN A 19 14.95 -21.58 -26.88
N VAL A 20 15.32 -21.48 -28.16
CA VAL A 20 16.67 -21.10 -28.63
C VAL A 20 17.10 -19.66 -28.32
N GLN A 21 16.19 -18.76 -27.97
CA GLN A 21 16.50 -17.36 -27.67
C GLN A 21 16.73 -17.14 -26.17
N ASN A 22 15.89 -17.74 -25.33
CA ASN A 22 15.85 -17.43 -23.89
C ASN A 22 16.04 -18.64 -22.98
N GLY A 23 16.16 -19.86 -23.52
CA GLY A 23 16.37 -21.09 -22.76
C GLY A 23 15.17 -21.56 -21.94
N ARG A 24 13.99 -20.93 -22.07
CA ARG A 24 12.77 -21.33 -21.34
C ARG A 24 12.14 -22.59 -21.95
N PRO A 25 11.44 -23.41 -21.15
CA PRO A 25 10.80 -24.63 -21.65
C PRO A 25 9.72 -24.32 -22.70
N LEU A 26 9.65 -25.12 -23.76
CA LEU A 26 8.62 -24.99 -24.81
C LEU A 26 7.34 -25.78 -24.51
N VAL A 27 7.43 -26.77 -23.61
CA VAL A 27 6.27 -27.58 -23.19
C VAL A 27 5.49 -26.86 -22.09
N GLY A 28 4.24 -26.49 -22.38
CA GLY A 28 3.35 -25.78 -21.45
C GLY A 28 2.81 -26.67 -20.33
N GLY A 29 2.33 -26.03 -19.27
CA GLY A 29 1.60 -26.70 -18.19
C GLY A 29 0.23 -27.16 -18.64
N ASP A 30 -0.24 -28.23 -18.01
CA ASP A 30 -1.61 -28.73 -18.16
C ASP A 30 -2.60 -27.69 -17.62
N ARG A 31 -3.85 -27.76 -18.07
CA ARG A 31 -4.90 -26.85 -17.62
C ARG A 31 -5.97 -27.60 -16.85
N ASP A 32 -6.50 -26.99 -15.80
CA ASP A 32 -7.68 -27.49 -15.08
C ASP A 32 -8.97 -27.22 -15.88
N ASP A 33 -10.09 -27.70 -15.35
CA ASP A 33 -11.40 -27.59 -15.99
C ASP A 33 -11.86 -26.13 -16.19
N ASP A 34 -11.30 -25.21 -15.39
CA ASP A 34 -11.51 -23.76 -15.48
C ASP A 34 -10.55 -23.07 -16.47
N GLY A 35 -9.67 -23.84 -17.12
CA GLY A 35 -8.69 -23.36 -18.08
C GLY A 35 -7.44 -22.73 -17.46
N ASN A 36 -7.26 -22.79 -16.14
CA ASN A 36 -6.07 -22.28 -15.47
C ASN A 36 -4.92 -23.27 -15.57
N VAL A 37 -3.67 -22.77 -15.68
CA VAL A 37 -2.50 -23.63 -15.76
C VAL A 37 -2.25 -24.29 -14.40
N ILE A 38 -2.29 -25.62 -14.37
CA ILE A 38 -1.99 -26.43 -13.20
C ILE A 38 -0.53 -26.19 -12.80
N LYS A 39 -0.32 -25.81 -11.54
CA LYS A 39 1.02 -25.53 -11.01
C LYS A 39 1.92 -26.78 -11.14
N ASN A 40 3.17 -26.58 -11.52
CA ASN A 40 4.19 -27.65 -11.66
C ASN A 40 3.83 -28.79 -12.64
N SER A 41 3.02 -28.51 -13.67
CA SER A 41 2.65 -29.48 -14.70
C SER A 41 3.34 -29.23 -16.05
N GLY A 42 4.13 -28.16 -16.18
CA GLY A 42 4.79 -27.77 -17.43
C GLY A 42 6.32 -27.81 -17.35
N GLY A 43 6.96 -27.63 -18.50
CA GLY A 43 8.42 -27.51 -18.60
C GLY A 43 9.18 -28.73 -18.07
N LEU A 44 10.07 -28.48 -17.11
CA LEU A 44 10.90 -29.53 -16.49
C LEU A 44 10.08 -30.68 -15.90
N HIS A 45 8.86 -30.42 -15.43
CA HIS A 45 7.98 -31.44 -14.86
C HIS A 45 7.46 -32.45 -15.89
N LYS A 46 7.62 -32.16 -17.19
CA LYS A 46 7.36 -33.08 -18.29
C LYS A 46 8.61 -33.75 -18.83
N ALA A 47 9.79 -33.53 -18.26
CA ALA A 47 11.02 -34.16 -18.73
C ALA A 47 10.88 -35.69 -18.73
N THR A 48 11.37 -36.34 -19.78
CA THR A 48 11.17 -37.77 -20.03
C THR A 48 12.43 -38.45 -20.54
N CYS A 49 12.49 -39.77 -20.38
CA CYS A 49 13.44 -40.65 -21.07
C CYS A 49 12.78 -41.48 -22.19
N ASP A 50 11.48 -41.28 -22.44
CA ASP A 50 10.76 -41.95 -23.53
C ASP A 50 11.22 -41.42 -24.89
N GLU A 51 11.92 -42.28 -25.65
CA GLU A 51 12.44 -41.94 -26.97
C GLU A 51 11.35 -41.51 -27.95
N ALA A 52 10.16 -42.12 -27.90
CA ALA A 52 9.06 -41.78 -28.80
C ALA A 52 8.55 -40.35 -28.54
N GLN A 53 8.41 -39.99 -27.26
CA GLN A 53 8.02 -38.64 -26.85
C GLN A 53 9.08 -37.59 -27.20
N ILE A 54 10.36 -37.92 -27.04
CA ILE A 54 11.48 -37.07 -27.40
C ILE A 54 11.53 -36.86 -28.92
N GLU A 55 11.40 -37.93 -29.71
CA GLU A 55 11.30 -37.81 -31.17
C GLU A 55 10.14 -36.90 -31.58
N ALA A 56 8.96 -37.06 -30.96
CA ALA A 56 7.80 -36.22 -31.24
C ALA A 56 8.06 -34.73 -30.95
N TRP A 57 8.72 -34.42 -29.83
CA TRP A 57 9.08 -33.03 -29.50
C TRP A 57 10.07 -32.42 -30.48
N TRP A 58 11.12 -33.14 -30.87
CA TRP A 58 12.10 -32.61 -31.81
C TRP A 58 11.65 -32.67 -33.27
N ARG A 59 10.60 -33.44 -33.62
CA ARG A 59 9.86 -33.24 -34.88
C ARG A 59 9.07 -31.93 -34.86
N ARG A 60 8.45 -31.60 -33.73
CA ARG A 60 7.67 -30.36 -33.55
C ARG A 60 8.55 -29.11 -33.46
N TRP A 61 9.69 -29.20 -32.79
CA TRP A 61 10.65 -28.11 -32.62
C TRP A 61 12.07 -28.56 -33.00
N PRO A 62 12.39 -28.61 -34.31
CA PRO A 62 13.66 -29.19 -34.80
C PRO A 62 14.92 -28.52 -34.25
N VAL A 63 14.83 -27.22 -33.96
CA VAL A 63 15.95 -26.40 -33.47
C VAL A 63 15.95 -26.23 -31.95
N ALA A 64 14.99 -26.79 -31.22
CA ALA A 64 14.89 -26.60 -29.77
C ALA A 64 16.16 -27.02 -29.03
N GLN A 65 16.55 -26.22 -28.05
CA GLN A 65 17.61 -26.56 -27.11
C GLN A 65 17.21 -27.75 -26.23
N ILE A 66 18.18 -28.49 -25.73
CA ILE A 66 17.98 -29.64 -24.84
C ILE A 66 18.02 -29.14 -23.40
N GLY A 67 16.85 -29.04 -22.77
CA GLY A 67 16.75 -28.89 -21.31
C GLY A 67 16.94 -30.26 -20.65
N LEU A 68 17.80 -30.34 -19.64
CA LEU A 68 18.06 -31.56 -18.87
C LEU A 68 17.68 -31.33 -17.41
N HIS A 69 16.75 -32.11 -16.89
CA HIS A 69 16.30 -32.00 -15.50
C HIS A 69 17.33 -32.62 -14.56
N SER A 70 18.00 -31.82 -13.73
CA SER A 70 19.11 -32.27 -12.89
C SER A 70 18.67 -33.33 -11.86
N GLY A 71 17.68 -32.99 -11.04
CA GLY A 71 17.26 -33.84 -9.92
C GLY A 71 16.83 -35.27 -10.26
N ILE A 72 15.81 -35.43 -11.11
CA ILE A 72 15.29 -36.76 -11.49
C ILE A 72 16.29 -37.56 -12.34
N SER A 73 17.27 -36.89 -12.96
CA SER A 73 18.38 -37.54 -13.67
C SER A 73 19.48 -38.02 -12.72
N GLY A 74 19.33 -37.81 -11.41
CA GLY A 74 20.36 -38.16 -10.42
C GLY A 74 21.60 -37.27 -10.54
N LEU A 75 21.45 -36.02 -11.00
CA LEU A 75 22.56 -35.09 -11.26
C LEU A 75 22.45 -33.82 -10.42
N LEU A 76 23.61 -33.26 -10.11
CA LEU A 76 23.80 -31.97 -9.45
C LEU A 76 24.78 -31.15 -10.28
N HIS A 77 24.40 -29.96 -10.72
CA HIS A 77 25.28 -29.09 -11.50
C HIS A 77 25.71 -27.86 -10.72
N LEU A 78 26.98 -27.48 -10.88
CA LEU A 78 27.49 -26.15 -10.49
C LEU A 78 27.65 -25.31 -11.75
N ASP A 79 26.95 -24.18 -11.82
CA ASP A 79 26.94 -23.25 -12.95
C ASP A 79 27.78 -22.01 -12.59
N PHE A 80 28.99 -21.94 -13.14
CA PHE A 80 29.92 -20.84 -12.99
C PHE A 80 29.62 -19.78 -14.06
N ASP A 81 28.96 -18.69 -13.67
CA ASP A 81 28.49 -17.66 -14.61
C ASP A 81 29.35 -16.39 -14.56
N PRO A 82 30.33 -16.22 -15.46
CA PRO A 82 31.20 -15.06 -15.46
C PRO A 82 30.42 -13.80 -15.85
N ARG A 83 30.63 -12.72 -15.09
CA ARG A 83 29.97 -11.43 -15.33
C ARG A 83 30.75 -10.25 -14.77
N VAL A 84 30.38 -9.06 -15.22
CA VAL A 84 30.88 -7.80 -14.67
C VAL A 84 29.76 -7.21 -13.84
N ASP A 85 30.00 -7.02 -12.55
CA ASP A 85 29.09 -6.31 -11.66
C ASP A 85 29.50 -4.85 -11.63
N GLU A 86 28.63 -3.96 -12.10
CA GLU A 86 28.84 -2.51 -11.98
C GLU A 86 28.09 -2.00 -10.76
N THR A 87 28.82 -1.37 -9.85
CA THR A 87 28.26 -0.66 -8.70
C THR A 87 28.59 0.81 -8.83
N VAL A 88 27.57 1.64 -8.86
CA VAL A 88 27.75 3.11 -8.83
C VAL A 88 28.04 3.50 -7.40
N ASP A 89 29.20 4.10 -7.17
CA ASP A 89 29.52 4.74 -5.90
C ASP A 89 28.50 5.86 -5.66
N PRO A 90 27.68 5.77 -4.60
CA PRO A 90 26.59 6.71 -4.37
C PRO A 90 27.07 8.10 -3.91
N GLU A 91 28.34 8.25 -3.50
CA GLU A 91 28.91 9.54 -3.11
C GLU A 91 29.62 10.25 -4.27
N THR A 92 30.33 9.50 -5.13
CA THR A 92 31.11 10.07 -6.24
C THR A 92 30.42 9.96 -7.60
N GLY A 93 29.44 9.06 -7.74
CA GLY A 93 28.81 8.72 -9.01
C GLY A 93 29.68 7.85 -9.93
N GLU A 94 30.84 7.39 -9.47
CA GLU A 94 31.77 6.58 -10.26
C GLU A 94 31.26 5.14 -10.42
N VAL A 95 31.33 4.59 -11.63
CA VAL A 95 30.96 3.20 -11.89
C VAL A 95 32.15 2.30 -11.56
N LEU A 96 32.09 1.62 -10.42
CA LEU A 96 33.04 0.58 -10.03
C LEU A 96 32.62 -0.73 -10.66
N SER A 97 33.40 -1.25 -11.62
CA SER A 97 33.15 -2.54 -12.26
C SER A 97 33.99 -3.65 -11.60
N ASP A 98 33.34 -4.64 -11.00
CA ASP A 98 33.99 -5.85 -10.47
C ASP A 98 33.81 -7.02 -11.45
N THR A 99 34.92 -7.51 -12.02
CA THR A 99 34.89 -8.55 -13.05
C THR A 99 35.08 -9.95 -12.45
N TRP A 100 34.10 -10.83 -12.66
CA TRP A 100 34.10 -12.22 -12.21
C TRP A 100 34.42 -13.15 -13.37
N THR A 101 35.66 -13.63 -13.44
CA THR A 101 36.06 -14.69 -14.37
C THR A 101 35.78 -16.06 -13.78
N VAL A 102 35.66 -17.09 -14.61
CA VAL A 102 35.48 -18.49 -14.14
C VAL A 102 36.60 -18.91 -13.18
N ASP A 103 37.85 -18.52 -13.45
CA ASP A 103 38.98 -18.81 -12.57
C ASP A 103 38.85 -18.15 -11.19
N ARG A 104 38.35 -16.91 -11.14
CA ARG A 104 38.09 -16.21 -9.87
C ARG A 104 36.96 -16.89 -9.10
N LEU A 105 35.92 -17.34 -9.78
CA LEU A 105 34.83 -18.10 -9.16
C LEU A 105 35.31 -19.45 -8.61
N LYS A 106 36.08 -20.22 -9.38
CA LYS A 106 36.70 -21.47 -8.93
C LYS A 106 37.63 -21.24 -7.73
N THR A 107 38.40 -20.15 -7.73
CA THR A 107 39.28 -19.78 -6.62
C THR A 107 38.48 -19.45 -5.35
N ALA A 108 37.37 -18.71 -5.48
CA ALA A 108 36.50 -18.41 -4.35
C ALA A 108 35.85 -19.69 -3.78
N LEU A 109 35.43 -20.61 -4.66
CA LEU A 109 34.86 -21.88 -4.23
C LEU A 109 35.90 -22.77 -3.54
N LEU A 110 37.13 -22.82 -4.06
CA LEU A 110 38.26 -23.50 -3.44
C LEU A 110 38.52 -22.94 -2.03
N ALA A 111 38.52 -21.62 -1.86
CA ALA A 111 38.71 -20.99 -0.56
C ALA A 111 37.62 -21.39 0.45
N GLN A 112 36.36 -21.50 0.00
CA GLN A 112 35.25 -21.90 0.86
C GLN A 112 35.23 -23.41 1.16
N MET A 113 35.54 -24.25 0.18
CA MET A 113 35.56 -25.71 0.34
C MET A 113 36.79 -26.20 1.11
N GLY A 114 37.90 -25.49 0.99
CA GLY A 114 39.22 -25.90 1.47
C GLY A 114 39.89 -26.97 0.61
N GLU A 115 39.25 -27.40 -0.48
CA GLU A 115 39.78 -28.38 -1.44
C GLU A 115 39.31 -28.06 -2.87
N ALA A 116 40.07 -28.50 -3.87
CA ALA A 116 39.73 -28.29 -5.27
C ALA A 116 38.61 -29.24 -5.71
N LEU A 117 37.79 -28.80 -6.67
CA LEU A 117 36.82 -29.70 -7.29
C LEU A 117 37.55 -30.83 -8.05
N PRO A 118 37.09 -32.07 -7.92
CA PRO A 118 37.62 -33.17 -8.70
C PRO A 118 37.25 -32.95 -10.17
N ALA A 119 38.10 -33.48 -11.06
CA ALA A 119 37.79 -33.48 -12.48
C ALA A 119 36.49 -34.24 -12.72
N THR A 120 35.56 -33.61 -13.43
CA THR A 120 34.26 -34.18 -13.76
C THR A 120 33.82 -33.72 -15.16
N LEU A 121 32.77 -34.35 -15.69
CA LEU A 121 32.15 -33.94 -16.94
C LEU A 121 31.75 -32.45 -16.86
N THR A 122 32.25 -31.66 -17.79
CA THR A 122 32.10 -30.20 -17.77
C THR A 122 31.70 -29.69 -19.14
N SER A 123 30.75 -28.76 -19.18
CA SER A 123 30.30 -28.11 -20.41
C SER A 123 30.44 -26.60 -20.33
N VAL A 124 30.87 -25.95 -21.41
CA VAL A 124 30.87 -24.49 -21.53
C VAL A 124 29.51 -23.96 -21.97
N THR A 125 29.17 -22.78 -21.48
CA THR A 125 27.98 -22.02 -21.87
C THR A 125 28.34 -20.98 -22.95
N PRO A 126 27.37 -20.53 -23.76
CA PRO A 126 27.59 -19.48 -24.75
C PRO A 126 28.09 -18.14 -24.19
N SER A 127 27.90 -17.87 -22.90
CA SER A 127 28.41 -16.65 -22.23
C SER A 127 29.84 -16.79 -21.71
N GLY A 128 30.50 -17.91 -21.95
CA GLY A 128 31.86 -18.18 -21.45
C GLY A 128 31.90 -18.77 -20.05
N GLY A 129 30.75 -19.17 -19.49
CA GLY A 129 30.67 -19.89 -18.21
C GLY A 129 30.81 -21.40 -18.35
N GLU A 130 30.75 -22.11 -17.22
CA GLU A 130 30.93 -23.56 -17.17
C GLU A 130 29.87 -24.23 -16.29
N HIS A 131 29.27 -25.33 -16.76
CA HIS A 131 28.53 -26.27 -15.91
C HIS A 131 29.41 -27.46 -15.56
N HIS A 132 29.63 -27.69 -14.26
CA HIS A 132 30.32 -28.86 -13.72
C HIS A 132 29.28 -29.87 -13.23
N TRP A 133 29.36 -31.11 -13.70
CA TRP A 133 28.33 -32.12 -13.49
C TRP A 133 28.77 -33.08 -12.39
N PHE A 134 27.95 -33.30 -11.37
CA PHE A 134 28.21 -34.26 -10.30
C PHE A 134 27.05 -35.22 -10.15
N ARG A 135 27.33 -36.42 -9.66
CA ARG A 135 26.27 -37.35 -9.23
C ARG A 135 25.55 -36.76 -8.02
N MET A 136 24.23 -36.93 -7.99
CA MET A 136 23.40 -36.54 -6.85
C MET A 136 23.85 -37.34 -5.61
N PRO A 137 24.27 -36.68 -4.53
CA PRO A 137 24.71 -37.37 -3.33
C PRO A 137 23.59 -38.22 -2.72
N ALA A 138 23.94 -39.39 -2.18
CA ALA A 138 22.99 -40.25 -1.48
C ALA A 138 22.30 -39.54 -0.30
N GLY A 139 21.05 -39.92 -0.02
CA GLY A 139 20.18 -39.31 1.00
C GLY A 139 19.17 -38.32 0.39
N ASP A 140 18.70 -37.35 1.19
CA ASP A 140 17.74 -36.36 0.71
C ASP A 140 18.27 -35.60 -0.52
N PRO A 141 17.50 -35.53 -1.63
CA PRO A 141 17.93 -34.84 -2.85
C PRO A 141 18.27 -33.38 -2.59
N ILE A 142 19.44 -32.95 -3.08
CA ILE A 142 19.86 -31.56 -2.99
C ILE A 142 19.13 -30.76 -4.06
N GLY A 143 18.31 -29.78 -3.62
CA GLY A 143 17.63 -28.84 -4.50
C GLY A 143 18.54 -27.72 -5.02
N ASN A 144 17.94 -26.70 -5.64
CA ASN A 144 18.68 -25.48 -5.98
C ASN A 144 19.15 -24.77 -4.70
N ARG A 145 20.41 -24.29 -4.70
CA ARG A 145 21.05 -23.65 -3.55
C ARG A 145 21.75 -22.35 -3.94
N GLY A 146 21.77 -21.40 -3.01
CA GLY A 146 22.49 -20.12 -3.13
C GLY A 146 23.48 -19.91 -1.99
N ASN A 147 24.08 -21.01 -1.52
CA ASN A 147 25.04 -21.05 -0.42
C ASN A 147 26.49 -21.34 -0.90
N LEU A 148 26.75 -21.06 -2.18
CA LEU A 148 28.09 -21.01 -2.77
C LEU A 148 28.50 -19.55 -3.02
N PRO A 149 29.77 -19.27 -3.37
CA PRO A 149 30.22 -17.93 -3.69
C PRO A 149 29.37 -17.27 -4.79
N LYS A 150 29.34 -15.94 -4.78
CA LYS A 150 28.55 -15.13 -5.71
C LYS A 150 28.81 -15.56 -7.17
N HIS A 151 27.74 -15.67 -7.96
CA HIS A 151 27.75 -16.10 -9.37
C HIS A 151 28.11 -17.57 -9.63
N ILE A 152 28.08 -18.42 -8.59
CA ILE A 152 28.07 -19.88 -8.72
C ILE A 152 26.68 -20.39 -8.33
N ASP A 153 25.91 -20.82 -9.32
CA ASP A 153 24.55 -21.33 -9.12
C ASP A 153 24.55 -22.86 -8.96
N VAL A 154 23.69 -23.39 -8.08
CA VAL A 154 23.52 -24.84 -7.90
C VAL A 154 22.20 -25.28 -8.54
N ARG A 155 22.26 -26.25 -9.46
CA ARG A 155 21.08 -26.82 -10.15
C ARG A 155 20.90 -28.28 -9.76
N GLY A 156 19.96 -28.55 -8.85
CA GLY A 156 19.65 -29.87 -8.31
C GLY A 156 18.18 -30.26 -8.51
N GLN A 157 17.54 -30.82 -7.47
CA GLN A 157 16.10 -31.12 -7.48
C GLN A 157 15.27 -29.84 -7.75
N GLY A 158 14.37 -29.92 -8.74
CA GLY A 158 13.58 -28.78 -9.22
C GLY A 158 14.36 -27.77 -10.08
N GLY A 159 15.58 -28.10 -10.50
CA GLY A 159 16.40 -27.32 -11.44
C GLY A 159 16.71 -28.08 -12.72
N TYR A 160 17.08 -27.35 -13.77
CA TYR A 160 17.55 -27.89 -15.03
C TYR A 160 18.67 -27.01 -15.60
N ILE A 161 19.43 -27.58 -16.53
CA ILE A 161 20.41 -26.85 -17.35
C ILE A 161 20.09 -27.04 -18.83
N ILE A 162 20.71 -26.23 -19.69
CA ILE A 162 20.76 -26.49 -21.12
C ILE A 162 22.00 -27.34 -21.42
N ALA A 163 21.80 -28.52 -22.01
CA ALA A 163 22.86 -29.49 -22.28
C ALA A 163 23.49 -29.30 -23.67
N PRO A 164 24.80 -29.56 -23.85
CA PRO A 164 25.42 -29.68 -25.17
C PRO A 164 24.73 -30.77 -26.01
N PRO A 165 24.66 -30.67 -27.35
CA PRO A 165 25.28 -29.65 -28.20
C PRO A 165 24.32 -28.48 -28.54
N SER A 166 23.46 -28.06 -27.61
CA SER A 166 22.45 -27.00 -27.84
C SER A 166 23.05 -25.69 -28.38
N GLU A 167 22.32 -25.00 -29.26
CA GLU A 167 22.72 -23.70 -29.81
C GLU A 167 21.74 -22.60 -29.41
N ARG A 168 22.25 -21.38 -29.17
CA ARG A 168 21.49 -20.17 -28.85
C ARG A 168 21.57 -19.20 -30.03
N THR A 169 20.44 -18.56 -30.37
CA THR A 169 20.31 -17.66 -31.53
C THR A 169 19.80 -16.25 -31.18
N GLY A 170 19.75 -15.89 -29.90
CA GLY A 170 19.08 -14.66 -29.43
C GLY A 170 19.74 -13.33 -29.83
N ASP A 171 18.88 -12.38 -30.20
CA ASP A 171 19.16 -10.95 -30.44
C ASP A 171 18.90 -10.12 -29.15
N LEU A 172 19.68 -9.06 -28.91
CA LEU A 172 19.75 -8.34 -27.63
C LEU A 172 18.49 -7.50 -27.33
N ASP A 173 17.73 -7.09 -28.35
CA ASP A 173 16.64 -6.13 -28.21
C ASP A 173 15.30 -6.71 -27.68
N GLN A 174 15.19 -8.04 -27.56
CA GLN A 174 13.98 -8.70 -27.01
C GLN A 174 14.21 -9.33 -25.62
N GLY A 175 15.13 -8.78 -24.83
CA GLY A 175 15.38 -9.25 -23.46
C GLY A 175 16.06 -10.62 -23.39
N GLY A 176 16.81 -11.01 -24.42
CA GLY A 176 17.64 -12.22 -24.43
C GLY A 176 18.95 -12.07 -23.65
N LYS A 177 19.53 -13.18 -23.16
CA LYS A 177 20.90 -13.20 -22.64
C LYS A 177 21.93 -13.14 -23.80
N LYS A 178 22.97 -12.31 -23.67
CA LYS A 178 24.02 -11.94 -24.66
C LYS A 178 24.30 -12.90 -25.85
N GLY A 179 23.76 -12.64 -27.04
CA GLY A 179 24.29 -13.09 -28.35
C GLY A 179 24.25 -14.59 -28.71
N PRO A 180 24.44 -14.95 -30.01
CA PRO A 180 24.45 -16.33 -30.47
C PRO A 180 25.68 -17.11 -29.97
N GLY A 181 25.52 -18.41 -29.72
CA GLY A 181 26.62 -19.28 -29.28
C GLY A 181 26.17 -20.69 -28.92
N ALA A 182 27.11 -21.61 -28.73
CA ALA A 182 26.82 -23.04 -28.55
C ALA A 182 27.27 -23.55 -27.17
N TYR A 183 26.45 -24.44 -26.59
CA TYR A 183 26.83 -25.27 -25.44
C TYR A 183 27.71 -26.41 -25.94
N ARG A 184 28.92 -26.57 -25.38
CA ARG A 184 29.90 -27.57 -25.82
C ARG A 184 30.50 -28.29 -24.64
N TRP A 185 30.90 -29.55 -24.83
CA TRP A 185 31.70 -30.26 -23.85
C TRP A 185 33.09 -29.63 -23.76
N LEU A 186 33.50 -29.28 -22.54
CA LEU A 186 34.83 -28.76 -22.24
C LEU A 186 35.80 -29.88 -21.92
N SER A 187 35.37 -30.83 -21.09
CA SER A 187 36.18 -31.95 -20.62
C SER A 187 35.30 -33.13 -20.19
N GLY A 188 35.87 -34.33 -20.28
CA GLY A 188 35.20 -35.60 -19.99
C GLY A 188 34.57 -36.22 -21.24
N ASP A 189 34.63 -37.55 -21.34
CA ASP A 189 33.90 -38.27 -22.37
C ASP A 189 32.47 -38.51 -21.87
N TRP A 190 31.50 -37.75 -22.38
CA TRP A 190 30.09 -37.98 -22.05
C TRP A 190 29.59 -39.37 -22.56
N GLY A 191 30.37 -40.04 -23.41
CA GLY A 191 30.28 -41.46 -23.78
C GLY A 191 30.44 -42.42 -22.60
N ASP A 192 31.24 -42.03 -21.61
CA ASP A 192 31.55 -42.81 -20.42
C ASP A 192 30.57 -42.50 -19.28
N ILE A 193 29.95 -43.53 -18.72
CA ILE A 193 28.99 -43.42 -17.61
C ILE A 193 29.68 -43.03 -16.29
N ASP A 194 30.99 -43.27 -16.20
CA ASP A 194 31.81 -42.91 -15.04
C ASP A 194 32.45 -41.52 -15.14
N ALA A 195 32.21 -40.79 -16.24
CA ALA A 195 32.74 -39.44 -16.43
C ALA A 195 32.12 -38.39 -15.49
N VAL A 196 30.96 -38.67 -14.89
CA VAL A 196 30.35 -37.80 -13.87
C VAL A 196 30.85 -38.21 -12.50
N ALA A 197 31.70 -37.38 -11.90
CA ALA A 197 32.29 -37.64 -10.59
C ALA A 197 31.26 -37.51 -9.44
N GLU A 198 31.57 -38.13 -8.31
CA GLU A 198 30.89 -37.87 -7.05
C GLU A 198 31.18 -36.45 -6.56
N ALA A 199 30.18 -35.78 -5.98
CA ALA A 199 30.39 -34.48 -5.36
C ALA A 199 31.29 -34.61 -4.11
N PRO A 200 32.32 -33.76 -3.94
CA PRO A 200 33.19 -33.81 -2.76
C PRO A 200 32.42 -33.69 -1.45
N ALA A 201 32.85 -34.40 -0.41
CA ALA A 201 32.18 -34.38 0.88
C ALA A 201 32.08 -32.95 1.48
N SER A 202 33.09 -32.11 1.24
CA SER A 202 33.06 -30.69 1.63
C SER A 202 31.95 -29.91 0.92
N LEU A 203 31.79 -30.11 -0.40
CA LEU A 203 30.72 -29.51 -1.20
C LEU A 203 29.35 -30.02 -0.71
N VAL A 204 29.18 -31.33 -0.53
CA VAL A 204 27.92 -31.91 -0.04
C VAL A 204 27.56 -31.34 1.34
N ARG A 205 28.54 -31.20 2.24
CA ARG A 205 28.34 -30.61 3.56
C ARG A 205 27.87 -29.15 3.44
N ILE A 206 28.52 -28.34 2.62
CA ILE A 206 28.12 -26.94 2.38
C ILE A 206 26.71 -26.90 1.81
N LEU A 207 26.39 -27.71 0.80
CA LEU A 207 25.08 -27.71 0.14
C LEU A 207 23.93 -28.26 1.00
N ARG A 208 24.24 -29.09 2.01
CA ARG A 208 23.28 -29.58 3.00
C ARG A 208 23.12 -28.63 4.19
N ASP A 209 24.11 -27.79 4.47
CA ASP A 209 24.00 -26.74 5.47
C ASP A 209 22.99 -25.67 5.00
N ARG A 210 21.95 -25.46 5.82
CA ARG A 210 20.87 -24.52 5.53
C ARG A 210 21.28 -23.06 5.81
N THR A 211 22.48 -22.84 6.33
CA THR A 211 23.04 -21.50 6.53
C THR A 211 23.75 -20.99 5.26
N LYS A 212 23.47 -19.75 4.83
CA LYS A 212 24.21 -19.11 3.73
C LYS A 212 25.63 -18.77 4.23
N PRO A 213 26.71 -18.96 3.43
CA PRO A 213 28.02 -18.47 3.77
C PRO A 213 28.02 -16.96 3.62
N VAL A 214 28.62 -16.31 4.61
CA VAL A 214 28.94 -14.88 4.60
C VAL A 214 30.03 -14.66 3.56
N ALA A 215 29.77 -13.84 2.55
CA ALA A 215 30.79 -13.47 1.57
C ALA A 215 31.90 -12.63 2.24
N ASP A 216 33.15 -13.01 2.03
CA ASP A 216 34.33 -12.28 2.48
C ASP A 216 34.31 -10.82 2.00
N ARG A 217 34.23 -9.90 2.96
CA ARG A 217 34.73 -8.52 2.85
C ARG A 217 35.79 -8.32 3.93
N PRO A 218 36.78 -7.42 3.71
CA PRO A 218 37.99 -7.35 4.52
C PRO A 218 37.67 -7.22 6.01
N ALA A 219 38.39 -7.95 6.85
CA ALA A 219 38.24 -7.98 8.29
C ALA A 219 38.22 -6.56 8.89
N GLN A 220 37.03 -6.00 9.08
CA GLN A 220 36.82 -4.86 9.97
C GLN A 220 36.59 -5.42 11.38
N ARG A 221 37.42 -4.92 12.30
CA ARG A 221 37.50 -5.29 13.72
C ARG A 221 36.12 -5.53 14.34
N ARG A 222 35.88 -6.77 14.77
CA ARG A 222 34.85 -7.08 15.78
C ARG A 222 35.11 -6.23 17.03
N VAL A 223 34.26 -5.24 17.29
CA VAL A 223 34.15 -4.63 18.61
C VAL A 223 33.13 -5.45 19.39
N THR A 224 33.61 -6.24 20.34
CA THR A 224 32.77 -6.92 21.33
C THR A 224 32.27 -5.89 22.33
N GLY A 225 31.10 -5.31 22.08
CA GLY A 225 30.35 -4.51 23.03
C GLY A 225 28.90 -5.00 23.07
N ALA A 226 28.35 -5.24 24.26
CA ALA A 226 26.97 -5.63 24.44
C ALA A 226 26.03 -4.60 23.78
N ALA A 227 24.96 -5.08 23.13
CA ALA A 227 23.98 -4.23 22.47
C ALA A 227 23.40 -3.20 23.46
N PRO A 228 23.42 -1.89 23.14
CA PRO A 228 22.83 -0.89 24.02
C PRO A 228 21.30 -0.99 24.00
N VAL A 229 20.71 -0.76 25.16
CA VAL A 229 19.25 -0.69 25.35
C VAL A 229 18.67 0.42 24.48
N VAL A 230 17.52 0.16 23.85
CA VAL A 230 16.77 1.09 23.01
C VAL A 230 16.44 2.35 23.83
N GLY A 231 17.27 3.39 23.67
CA GLY A 231 17.18 4.63 24.44
C GLY A 231 18.36 5.58 24.24
N ASP A 232 19.54 5.06 23.88
CA ASP A 232 20.81 5.83 23.90
C ASP A 232 21.52 5.94 22.54
N VAL A 233 20.75 5.93 21.44
CA VAL A 233 21.29 6.05 20.07
C VAL A 233 21.15 7.50 19.59
N ASP A 234 22.26 8.09 19.12
CA ASP A 234 22.35 9.45 18.60
C ASP A 234 21.28 9.72 17.52
N ASP A 235 20.59 10.86 17.59
CA ASP A 235 19.48 11.21 16.70
C ASP A 235 19.86 11.18 15.22
N ASP A 236 21.11 11.48 14.89
CA ASP A 236 21.60 11.44 13.51
C ASP A 236 21.80 10.00 12.99
N VAL A 237 22.17 9.06 13.87
CA VAL A 237 22.23 7.63 13.55
C VAL A 237 20.80 7.10 13.34
N ARG A 238 19.84 7.55 14.15
CA ARG A 238 18.42 7.21 13.99
C ARG A 238 17.84 7.78 12.68
N LYS A 239 18.14 9.03 12.33
CA LYS A 239 17.71 9.65 11.06
C LYS A 239 18.29 8.94 9.84
N TYR A 240 19.58 8.59 9.87
CA TYR A 240 20.21 7.79 8.83
C TYR A 240 19.50 6.44 8.65
N ALA A 241 19.26 5.73 9.76
CA ALA A 241 18.66 4.41 9.70
C ALA A 241 17.20 4.46 9.21
N LEU A 242 16.43 5.49 9.58
CA LEU A 242 15.08 5.72 9.05
C LEU A 242 15.09 6.04 7.55
N ALA A 243 16.02 6.88 7.08
CA ALA A 243 16.16 7.20 5.65
C ALA A 243 16.58 5.97 4.83
N ALA A 244 17.46 5.13 5.37
CA ALA A 244 17.84 3.86 4.74
C ALA A 244 16.65 2.89 4.66
N LEU A 245 15.85 2.79 5.71
CA LEU A 245 14.65 1.95 5.71
C LEU A 245 13.60 2.45 4.70
N ASP A 246 13.39 3.76 4.59
CA ASP A 246 12.50 4.36 3.58
C ASP A 246 13.00 4.08 2.15
N GLY A 247 14.31 4.17 1.92
CA GLY A 247 14.93 3.84 0.63
C GLY A 247 14.66 2.39 0.23
N GLU A 248 14.96 1.44 1.13
CA GLU A 248 14.75 0.02 0.85
C GLU A 248 13.27 -0.32 0.65
N CYS A 249 12.35 0.28 1.42
CA CYS A 249 10.91 0.07 1.24
C CYS A 249 10.42 0.58 -0.13
N ARG A 250 10.90 1.75 -0.57
CA ARG A 250 10.55 2.31 -1.89
C ARG A 250 11.06 1.41 -3.02
N ASP A 251 12.26 0.88 -2.89
CA ASP A 251 12.84 0.03 -3.92
C ASP A 251 12.14 -1.34 -4.00
N ILE A 252 11.67 -1.88 -2.88
CA ILE A 252 10.79 -3.06 -2.85
C ILE A 252 9.47 -2.77 -3.57
N GLN A 253 8.83 -1.64 -3.28
CA GLN A 253 7.54 -1.25 -3.86
C GLN A 253 7.60 -1.01 -5.37
N THR A 254 8.73 -0.51 -5.88
CA THR A 254 8.90 -0.11 -7.29
C THR A 254 9.58 -1.18 -8.15
N ALA A 255 10.00 -2.30 -7.56
CA ALA A 255 10.72 -3.36 -8.27
C ALA A 255 9.93 -3.95 -9.47
N ALA A 256 10.59 -4.02 -10.63
CA ALA A 256 10.06 -4.56 -11.87
C ALA A 256 9.79 -6.08 -11.81
N SER A 257 8.85 -6.57 -12.63
CA SER A 257 8.46 -7.98 -12.68
C SER A 257 9.66 -8.89 -12.98
N GLY A 258 9.92 -9.87 -12.09
CA GLY A 258 11.06 -10.79 -12.17
C GLY A 258 12.25 -10.48 -11.25
N GLN A 259 12.37 -9.25 -10.72
CA GLN A 259 13.43 -8.88 -9.74
C GLN A 259 12.90 -8.65 -8.31
N ARG A 260 11.57 -8.75 -8.12
CA ARG A 260 10.86 -8.42 -6.87
C ARG A 260 11.35 -9.22 -5.65
N ASN A 261 11.44 -10.54 -5.75
CA ASN A 261 11.87 -11.38 -4.62
C ASN A 261 13.34 -11.17 -4.23
N ALA A 262 14.21 -10.95 -5.22
CA ALA A 262 15.60 -10.62 -4.95
C ALA A 262 15.69 -9.27 -4.21
N ARG A 263 14.94 -8.26 -4.66
CA ARG A 263 14.93 -6.95 -4.02
C ARG A 263 14.29 -6.97 -2.63
N LEU A 264 13.24 -7.75 -2.43
CA LEU A 264 12.61 -7.98 -1.14
C LEU A 264 13.58 -8.62 -0.14
N ASN A 265 14.29 -9.67 -0.56
CA ASN A 265 15.27 -10.34 0.29
C ASN A 265 16.45 -9.41 0.65
N GLU A 266 16.95 -8.65 -0.33
CA GLU A 266 18.04 -7.68 -0.15
C GLU A 266 17.64 -6.54 0.78
N GLY A 267 16.45 -5.95 0.59
CA GLY A 267 15.93 -4.89 1.44
C GLY A 267 15.68 -5.38 2.87
N ALA A 268 15.07 -6.57 3.04
CA ALA A 268 14.90 -7.20 4.34
C ALA A 268 16.23 -7.41 5.08
N PHE A 269 17.27 -7.84 4.36
CA PHE A 269 18.62 -8.01 4.91
C PHE A 269 19.21 -6.68 5.37
N LYS A 270 19.28 -5.67 4.50
CA LYS A 270 19.91 -4.38 4.83
C LYS A 270 19.23 -3.69 6.00
N VAL A 271 17.90 -3.77 6.06
CA VAL A 271 17.13 -3.21 7.18
C VAL A 271 17.42 -3.95 8.49
N ALA A 272 17.49 -5.28 8.45
CA ALA A 272 17.81 -6.07 9.63
C ALA A 272 19.25 -5.82 10.17
N THR A 273 20.22 -5.45 9.32
CA THR A 273 21.57 -5.04 9.79
C THR A 273 21.53 -3.78 10.67
N LEU A 274 20.61 -2.85 10.38
CA LEU A 274 20.42 -1.61 11.16
C LEU A 274 19.67 -1.87 12.47
N VAL A 275 18.73 -2.82 12.46
CA VAL A 275 18.06 -3.32 13.67
C VAL A 275 19.07 -3.97 14.61
N ALA A 276 19.93 -4.84 14.10
CA ALA A 276 20.97 -5.50 14.91
C ALA A 276 22.03 -4.53 15.45
N ALA A 277 22.26 -3.40 14.75
CA ALA A 277 23.09 -2.31 15.26
C ALA A 277 22.39 -1.43 16.31
N GLY A 278 21.12 -1.73 16.66
CA GLY A 278 20.32 -0.97 17.62
C GLY A 278 19.74 0.34 17.09
N ALA A 279 19.96 0.66 15.81
CA ALA A 279 19.55 1.94 15.22
C ALA A 279 18.06 2.00 14.83
N LEU A 280 17.41 0.84 14.68
CA LEU A 280 15.99 0.70 14.38
C LEU A 280 15.31 -0.30 15.33
N SER A 281 14.06 -0.04 15.67
CA SER A 281 13.22 -1.02 16.34
C SER A 281 12.90 -2.17 15.38
N GLU A 282 13.18 -3.41 15.81
CA GLU A 282 12.87 -4.61 15.02
C GLU A 282 11.40 -4.66 14.59
N VAL A 283 10.49 -4.35 15.52
CA VAL A 283 9.04 -4.37 15.27
C VAL A 283 8.64 -3.38 14.18
N VAL A 284 9.16 -2.14 14.24
CA VAL A 284 8.85 -1.08 13.27
C VAL A 284 9.46 -1.39 11.92
N ALA A 285 10.71 -1.81 11.90
CA ALA A 285 11.46 -2.08 10.68
C ALA A 285 10.91 -3.30 9.93
N ARG A 286 10.56 -4.36 10.66
CA ARG A 286 10.00 -5.57 10.07
C ARG A 286 8.62 -5.35 9.49
N SER A 287 7.75 -4.69 10.26
CA SER A 287 6.40 -4.31 9.78
C SER A 287 6.49 -3.55 8.45
N SER A 288 7.50 -2.69 8.33
CA SER A 288 7.73 -1.80 7.18
C SER A 288 8.21 -2.51 5.93
N VAL A 289 9.13 -3.46 6.08
CA VAL A 289 9.51 -4.33 4.97
C VAL A 289 8.31 -5.21 4.54
N GLU A 290 7.53 -5.74 5.48
CA GLU A 290 6.35 -6.57 5.17
C GLU A 290 5.27 -5.81 4.39
N ALA A 291 4.90 -4.59 4.78
CA ALA A 291 3.88 -3.86 4.02
C ALA A 291 4.42 -3.27 2.70
N ALA A 292 5.72 -2.97 2.59
CA ALA A 292 6.34 -2.65 1.30
C ALA A 292 6.24 -3.84 0.33
N ALA A 293 6.44 -5.06 0.84
CA ALA A 293 6.31 -6.30 0.07
C ALA A 293 4.85 -6.55 -0.38
N ARG A 294 3.87 -6.36 0.52
CA ARG A 294 2.44 -6.52 0.19
C ARG A 294 1.91 -5.48 -0.79
N ALA A 295 2.52 -4.29 -0.86
CA ALA A 295 2.18 -3.29 -1.86
C ALA A 295 2.68 -3.66 -3.27
N ASN A 296 3.58 -4.64 -3.39
CA ASN A 296 4.11 -5.15 -4.66
C ASN A 296 4.31 -6.67 -4.63
N PRO A 297 3.24 -7.48 -4.45
CA PRO A 297 3.35 -8.89 -4.08
C PRO A 297 3.84 -9.80 -5.23
N GLY A 298 3.83 -9.31 -6.48
CA GLY A 298 4.21 -10.14 -7.62
C GLY A 298 3.22 -11.29 -7.84
N SER A 299 3.76 -12.49 -8.06
CA SER A 299 3.01 -13.75 -8.19
C SER A 299 3.10 -14.63 -6.95
N ASP A 300 3.65 -14.09 -5.85
CA ASP A 300 3.91 -14.83 -4.62
C ASP A 300 2.70 -14.77 -3.68
N ASP A 301 2.45 -15.88 -2.98
CA ASP A 301 1.45 -15.91 -1.91
C ASP A 301 2.03 -15.34 -0.59
N GLU A 302 1.17 -15.07 0.40
CA GLU A 302 1.56 -14.50 1.69
C GLU A 302 2.64 -15.35 2.41
N ARG A 303 2.65 -16.68 2.22
CA ARG A 303 3.66 -17.56 2.84
C ARG A 303 5.02 -17.40 2.17
N GLN A 304 5.06 -17.27 0.85
CA GLN A 304 6.29 -17.06 0.08
C GLN A 304 6.90 -15.68 0.34
N LEU A 305 6.05 -14.65 0.48
CA LEU A 305 6.47 -13.31 0.90
C LEU A 305 7.14 -13.34 2.27
N ILE A 306 6.47 -13.92 3.27
CA ILE A 306 7.00 -14.03 4.64
C ILE A 306 8.30 -14.83 4.66
N ALA A 307 8.37 -15.96 3.95
CA ALA A 307 9.60 -16.77 3.89
C ALA A 307 10.79 -16.02 3.28
N THR A 308 10.54 -15.17 2.26
CA THR A 308 11.57 -14.35 1.63
C THR A 308 12.06 -13.23 2.55
N ILE A 309 11.14 -12.61 3.30
CA ILE A 309 11.45 -11.62 4.34
C ILE A 309 12.25 -12.28 5.45
N ASP A 310 11.78 -13.39 6.01
CA ASP A 310 12.45 -14.13 7.08
C ASP A 310 13.88 -14.50 6.71
N SER A 311 14.08 -15.00 5.48
CA SER A 311 15.42 -15.34 5.00
C SER A 311 16.37 -14.15 4.97
N GLY A 312 15.92 -12.98 4.52
CA GLY A 312 16.74 -11.76 4.52
C GLY A 312 16.93 -11.21 5.93
N TRP A 313 15.86 -11.20 6.72
CA TRP A 313 15.81 -10.67 8.08
C TRP A 313 16.77 -11.39 9.03
N THR A 314 16.71 -12.72 9.07
CA THR A 314 17.60 -13.54 9.90
C THR A 314 19.07 -13.34 9.51
N ALA A 315 19.37 -13.23 8.22
CA ALA A 315 20.73 -12.99 7.74
C ALA A 315 21.24 -11.58 8.10
N GLY A 316 20.38 -10.56 8.04
CA GLY A 316 20.75 -9.20 8.41
C GLY A 316 20.94 -9.02 9.92
N LEU A 317 20.13 -9.69 10.75
CA LEU A 317 20.27 -9.64 12.20
C LEU A 317 21.62 -10.21 12.68
N ALA A 318 22.17 -11.19 11.95
CA ALA A 318 23.48 -11.77 12.23
C ALA A 318 24.66 -10.86 11.82
N ASN A 319 24.41 -9.75 11.12
CA ASN A 319 25.43 -8.84 10.60
C ASN A 319 25.11 -7.38 10.98
N PRO A 320 25.31 -6.97 12.25
CA PRO A 320 25.10 -5.60 12.68
C PRO A 320 25.89 -4.61 11.82
N ARG A 321 25.25 -3.55 11.36
CA ARG A 321 25.91 -2.50 10.57
C ARG A 321 26.84 -1.66 11.45
N ASP A 322 28.04 -1.35 10.97
CA ASP A 322 28.91 -0.39 11.64
C ASP A 322 28.38 1.03 11.43
N LEU A 323 28.07 1.71 12.53
CA LEU A 323 27.54 3.07 12.57
C LEU A 323 28.50 4.03 13.31
N ALA A 324 29.71 3.57 13.63
CA ALA A 324 30.69 4.32 14.42
C ALA A 324 31.12 5.63 13.74
N GLU A 325 31.30 5.63 12.42
CA GLU A 325 31.65 6.84 11.65
C GLU A 325 30.51 7.87 11.65
N ILE A 326 29.25 7.41 11.51
CA ILE A 326 28.07 8.27 11.57
C ILE A 326 27.96 8.90 12.97
N ALA A 327 28.11 8.10 14.02
CA ALA A 327 28.15 8.57 15.41
C ALA A 327 29.34 9.49 15.72
N ALA A 328 30.52 9.23 15.14
CA ALA A 328 31.71 10.08 15.28
C ALA A 328 31.57 11.42 14.55
N SER A 329 30.95 11.43 13.37
CA SER A 329 30.68 12.65 12.60
C SER A 329 29.70 13.58 13.33
N SER A 330 28.65 13.01 13.95
CA SER A 330 27.68 13.72 14.80
C SER A 330 28.36 14.35 16.02
N ARG A 331 29.18 13.58 16.76
CA ARG A 331 29.96 14.10 17.89
C ARG A 331 30.91 15.22 17.49
N SER A 332 31.64 15.07 16.38
CA SER A 332 32.56 16.12 15.90
C SER A 332 31.85 17.39 15.41
N ARG A 333 30.58 17.29 14.99
CA ARG A 333 29.74 18.42 14.57
C ARG A 333 29.11 19.14 15.76
N ARG A 334 28.83 18.43 16.86
CA ARG A 334 28.40 19.04 18.14
C ARG A 334 29.56 19.73 18.88
N GLU A 335 30.79 19.19 18.77
CA GLU A 335 31.99 19.77 19.37
C GLU A 335 32.59 20.93 18.56
N ARG A 336 32.42 20.93 17.22
CA ARG A 336 32.75 22.09 16.38
C ARG A 336 31.63 23.11 16.42
N GLY A 337 31.67 24.00 17.41
CA GLY A 337 31.01 25.30 17.31
C GLY A 337 31.34 26.01 15.98
N PRO A 338 30.55 27.01 15.55
CA PRO A 338 30.58 27.53 14.18
C PRO A 338 31.98 28.04 13.80
N PRO A 339 32.53 27.66 12.63
CA PRO A 339 33.87 28.05 12.26
C PRO A 339 33.92 29.52 11.86
N ARG A 340 34.87 30.24 12.48
CA ARG A 340 35.33 31.57 12.06
C ARG A 340 35.96 31.50 10.67
N SER A 341 35.62 32.49 9.85
CA SER A 341 36.13 32.67 8.49
C SER A 341 37.64 32.96 8.44
N SER A 342 38.39 32.24 7.61
CA SER A 342 39.58 32.79 6.95
C SER A 342 40.07 31.94 5.76
N ARG A 343 40.13 32.63 4.60
CA ARG A 343 41.10 32.49 3.47
C ARG A 343 41.04 31.18 2.66
N SER A 344 40.68 31.16 1.38
CA SER A 344 41.18 31.82 0.14
C SER A 344 41.71 30.71 -0.78
N SER A 345 41.02 30.44 -1.88
CA SER A 345 41.46 29.44 -2.87
C SER A 345 41.97 30.11 -4.15
N PRO A 346 42.92 29.49 -4.88
CA PRO A 346 43.61 30.08 -6.03
C PRO A 346 42.74 30.09 -7.30
N PRO A 347 43.10 30.86 -8.34
CA PRO A 347 42.31 30.98 -9.54
C PRO A 347 42.49 29.78 -10.49
N ALA A 348 41.41 29.36 -11.15
CA ALA A 348 41.43 28.37 -12.23
C ALA A 348 41.65 29.05 -13.60
N PRO A 349 42.20 28.34 -14.60
CA PRO A 349 42.59 28.89 -15.90
C PRO A 349 41.41 29.06 -16.87
N GLY A 350 41.66 29.88 -17.91
CA GLY A 350 40.68 30.42 -18.85
C GLY A 350 40.14 29.48 -19.95
N SER A 351 39.13 30.03 -20.61
CA SER A 351 38.17 29.49 -21.59
C SER A 351 38.72 28.97 -22.92
N THR A 352 37.96 28.06 -23.54
CA THR A 352 37.62 28.02 -24.99
C THR A 352 36.17 27.49 -25.08
N VAL A 353 35.16 28.23 -25.56
CA VAL A 353 34.74 28.64 -26.93
C VAL A 353 34.26 27.47 -27.80
N ASP A 354 33.02 27.64 -28.31
CA ASP A 354 32.22 26.82 -29.25
C ASP A 354 31.46 25.60 -28.66
N GLY A 355 30.17 25.35 -28.92
CA GLY A 355 29.18 25.98 -29.77
C GLY A 355 27.93 25.06 -29.90
N LYS A 356 26.77 25.61 -29.51
CA LYS A 356 25.37 25.21 -29.81
C LYS A 356 24.73 23.96 -29.14
N PRO A 357 23.47 24.11 -28.63
CA PRO A 357 22.67 23.01 -28.08
C PRO A 357 21.82 22.30 -29.15
N SER A 358 21.67 20.98 -29.01
CA SER A 358 20.77 20.14 -29.79
C SER A 358 19.37 20.12 -29.17
N SER A 359 18.37 20.39 -30.00
CA SER A 359 16.94 20.32 -29.77
C SER A 359 16.45 18.90 -29.46
N GLN A 360 15.57 18.74 -28.47
CA GLN A 360 14.27 18.08 -28.65
C GLN A 360 13.28 18.58 -27.59
N ALA A 361 12.20 19.17 -28.08
CA ALA A 361 11.06 19.68 -27.33
C ALA A 361 10.02 18.57 -27.14
N GLY A 362 9.33 18.58 -26.00
CA GLY A 362 8.18 17.73 -25.72
C GLY A 362 7.66 17.94 -24.31
N GLY A 363 6.89 19.01 -24.09
CA GLY A 363 6.23 19.26 -22.81
C GLY A 363 5.41 20.55 -22.83
N ALA A 364 4.11 20.39 -23.07
CA ALA A 364 3.03 21.39 -23.13
C ALA A 364 3.31 22.76 -22.49
N ASP A 365 3.19 23.80 -23.33
CA ASP A 365 3.14 25.21 -22.98
C ASP A 365 2.06 25.49 -21.93
N VAL A 366 2.49 25.83 -20.71
CA VAL A 366 1.69 26.69 -19.85
C VAL A 366 1.92 28.12 -20.33
N HIS A 367 0.86 28.73 -20.87
CA HIS A 367 0.83 30.11 -21.35
C HIS A 367 1.54 31.06 -20.37
N VAL A 368 2.71 31.58 -20.76
CA VAL A 368 3.31 32.77 -20.15
C VAL A 368 2.50 33.96 -20.66
N GLY A 369 1.46 34.32 -19.90
CA GLY A 369 0.70 35.55 -20.10
C GLY A 369 1.61 36.78 -19.92
N ARG A 370 1.35 37.82 -20.72
CA ARG A 370 1.98 39.14 -20.66
C ARG A 370 2.22 39.62 -19.22
N LYS A 371 3.47 40.04 -18.91
CA LYS A 371 3.87 40.76 -17.70
C LYS A 371 2.87 41.86 -17.36
N GLY A 372 2.16 41.70 -16.23
CA GLY A 372 1.30 42.74 -15.67
C GLY A 372 2.09 43.66 -14.74
N ALA A 373 1.52 44.83 -14.39
CA ALA A 373 2.16 45.78 -13.47
C ALA A 373 2.54 45.20 -12.10
N GLY A 374 1.88 44.13 -11.65
CA GLY A 374 2.21 43.42 -10.41
C GLY A 374 3.48 42.57 -10.46
N ASP A 375 3.90 42.09 -11.64
CA ASP A 375 5.14 41.32 -11.79
C ASP A 375 6.38 42.23 -11.69
N ASP A 376 6.27 43.46 -12.18
CA ASP A 376 7.34 44.46 -12.13
C ASP A 376 7.55 44.99 -10.70
N GLU A 377 6.49 45.22 -9.93
CA GLU A 377 6.58 45.63 -8.52
C GLU A 377 7.26 44.55 -7.66
N LEU A 378 6.86 43.28 -7.84
CA LEU A 378 7.47 42.15 -7.14
C LEU A 378 8.94 41.96 -7.54
N THR A 379 9.25 42.10 -8.84
CA THR A 379 10.62 42.01 -9.34
C THR A 379 11.49 43.12 -8.76
N GLN A 380 10.97 44.36 -8.70
CA GLN A 380 11.64 45.47 -8.06
C GLN A 380 11.90 45.18 -6.56
N GLU A 381 10.89 44.73 -5.81
CA GLU A 381 11.05 44.43 -4.38
C GLU A 381 12.13 43.34 -4.16
N CYS A 382 12.10 42.27 -4.97
CA CYS A 382 13.05 41.18 -4.87
C CYS A 382 14.48 41.58 -5.26
N ALA A 383 14.67 42.50 -6.20
CA ALA A 383 15.99 42.96 -6.65
C ALA A 383 16.83 43.58 -5.53
N PHE A 384 16.18 44.19 -4.53
CA PHE A 384 16.85 44.81 -3.39
C PHE A 384 17.04 43.87 -2.18
N LEU A 385 16.61 42.61 -2.27
CA LEU A 385 16.84 41.65 -1.20
C LEU A 385 18.32 41.24 -1.12
N PRO A 386 18.83 40.90 0.09
CA PRO A 386 20.21 40.47 0.26
C PRO A 386 20.62 39.36 -0.71
N GLN A 387 21.86 39.39 -1.17
CA GLN A 387 22.47 38.37 -2.02
C GLN A 387 23.03 37.24 -1.14
N THR A 388 22.11 36.52 -0.47
CA THR A 388 22.41 35.41 0.46
C THR A 388 21.33 34.32 0.35
N ASP A 389 21.56 33.14 0.94
CA ASP A 389 20.55 32.08 0.97
C ASP A 389 19.26 32.49 1.69
N LEU A 390 19.35 33.31 2.74
CA LEU A 390 18.18 33.88 3.40
C LEU A 390 17.46 34.90 2.51
N GLY A 391 18.20 35.63 1.68
CA GLY A 391 17.62 36.48 0.64
C GLY A 391 16.92 35.67 -0.44
N ASN A 392 17.49 34.54 -0.86
CA ASN A 392 16.85 33.61 -1.78
C ASN A 392 15.57 33.00 -1.17
N LEU A 393 15.58 32.65 0.12
CA LEU A 393 14.38 32.23 0.85
C LEU A 393 13.31 33.33 0.81
N GLN A 394 13.69 34.58 1.05
CA GLN A 394 12.76 35.72 0.98
C GLN A 394 12.19 35.94 -0.42
N ARG A 395 12.97 35.74 -1.49
CA ARG A 395 12.50 35.76 -2.89
C ARG A 395 11.47 34.65 -3.12
N PHE A 396 11.78 33.43 -2.69
CA PHE A 396 10.88 32.29 -2.81
C PHE A 396 9.57 32.49 -2.06
N LEU A 397 9.62 32.97 -0.80
CA LEU A 397 8.42 33.18 0.01
C LEU A 397 7.48 34.23 -0.60
N ARG A 398 8.03 35.28 -1.23
CA ARG A 398 7.21 36.30 -1.90
C ARG A 398 6.56 35.78 -3.18
N ARG A 399 7.29 35.00 -3.97
CA ARG A 399 6.81 34.45 -5.25
C ARG A 399 5.87 33.26 -5.07
N TYR A 400 6.22 32.32 -4.18
CA TYR A 400 5.60 31.00 -4.08
C TYR A 400 5.21 30.59 -2.66
N GLY A 401 5.54 31.36 -1.62
CA GLY A 401 5.34 30.94 -0.23
C GLY A 401 3.89 30.65 0.15
N ARG A 402 2.92 31.15 -0.62
CA ARG A 402 1.49 30.86 -0.41
C ARG A 402 1.05 29.51 -0.98
N ASP A 403 1.85 28.91 -1.84
CA ASP A 403 1.50 27.70 -2.59
C ASP A 403 2.13 26.44 -2.01
N PHE A 404 2.95 26.56 -0.97
CA PHE A 404 3.61 25.44 -0.33
C PHE A 404 3.39 25.47 1.18
N LEU A 405 3.17 24.29 1.76
CA LEU A 405 3.16 24.06 3.20
C LEU A 405 3.99 22.82 3.50
N TYR A 406 4.55 22.76 4.71
CA TYR A 406 5.31 21.62 5.19
C TYR A 406 4.69 21.11 6.48
N VAL A 407 4.38 19.82 6.53
CA VAL A 407 3.88 19.14 7.73
C VAL A 407 4.90 18.07 8.08
N GLU A 408 5.45 18.11 9.29
CA GLU A 408 6.53 17.21 9.72
C GLU A 408 6.19 15.72 9.49
N GLN A 409 4.95 15.32 9.74
CA GLN A 409 4.50 13.93 9.57
C GLN A 409 4.17 13.56 8.11
N TRP A 410 3.88 14.53 7.24
CA TRP A 410 3.38 14.29 5.88
C TRP A 410 4.36 14.66 4.78
N GLY A 411 5.33 15.52 5.07
CA GLY A 411 6.22 16.17 4.11
C GLY A 411 5.60 17.45 3.52
N TRP A 412 6.06 17.79 2.31
CA TRP A 412 5.57 18.95 1.56
C TRP A 412 4.16 18.73 1.01
N LEU A 413 3.38 19.81 1.00
CA LEU A 413 2.11 19.94 0.29
C LEU A 413 2.19 21.15 -0.64
N ALA A 414 1.63 21.02 -1.84
CA ALA A 414 1.52 22.10 -2.80
C ALA A 414 0.06 22.40 -3.11
N TRP A 415 -0.27 23.67 -3.26
CA TRP A 415 -1.57 24.10 -3.75
C TRP A 415 -1.66 23.87 -5.25
N ASP A 416 -2.59 23.02 -5.68
CA ASP A 416 -2.78 22.68 -7.11
C ASP A 416 -3.84 23.54 -7.83
N GLY A 417 -4.25 24.63 -7.19
CA GLY A 417 -5.36 25.48 -7.65
C GLY A 417 -6.69 25.13 -7.00
N ARG A 418 -6.85 23.92 -6.44
CA ARG A 418 -8.11 23.46 -5.85
C ARG A 418 -7.95 22.92 -4.43
N ARG A 419 -6.82 22.30 -4.11
CA ARG A 419 -6.54 21.66 -2.81
C ARG A 419 -5.06 21.67 -2.49
N TRP A 420 -4.74 21.27 -1.26
CA TRP A 420 -3.38 20.95 -0.85
C TRP A 420 -3.05 19.50 -1.19
N ASN A 421 -2.21 19.32 -2.21
CA ASN A 421 -1.87 18.03 -2.80
C ASN A 421 -0.47 17.60 -2.36
N ARG A 422 -0.31 16.31 -2.03
CA ARG A 422 0.95 15.69 -1.59
C ARG A 422 1.73 15.06 -2.75
N ASP A 423 1.03 14.45 -3.71
CA ASP A 423 1.64 13.55 -4.69
C ASP A 423 2.61 14.28 -5.63
N MET A 424 2.38 15.57 -5.88
CA MET A 424 3.21 16.41 -6.75
C MET A 424 3.99 17.51 -6.03
N ALA A 425 3.90 17.58 -4.70
CA ALA A 425 4.41 18.71 -3.93
C ALA A 425 5.93 18.90 -4.10
N VAL A 426 6.70 17.80 -4.01
CA VAL A 426 8.16 17.86 -4.13
C VAL A 426 8.61 18.31 -5.52
N SER A 427 7.96 17.82 -6.58
CA SER A 427 8.27 18.20 -7.95
C SER A 427 7.90 19.66 -8.25
N LEU A 428 6.76 20.12 -7.74
CA LEU A 428 6.34 21.52 -7.87
C LEU A 428 7.27 22.45 -7.08
N LEU A 429 7.69 22.04 -5.88
CA LEU A 429 8.63 22.78 -5.06
C LEU A 429 9.98 22.92 -5.77
N GLY A 430 10.49 21.82 -6.35
CA GLY A 430 11.74 21.84 -7.10
C GLY A 430 11.72 22.82 -8.27
N ARG A 431 10.61 22.87 -9.02
CA ARG A 431 10.41 23.86 -10.10
C ARG A 431 10.36 25.29 -9.56
N ALA A 432 9.55 25.55 -8.53
CA ALA A 432 9.42 26.87 -7.92
C ALA A 432 10.77 27.40 -7.36
N VAL A 433 11.61 26.51 -6.81
CA VAL A 433 12.98 26.83 -6.38
C VAL A 433 13.83 27.27 -7.58
N GLN A 434 13.85 26.48 -8.65
CA GLN A 434 14.65 26.79 -9.85
C GLN A 434 14.19 28.09 -10.51
N ASP A 435 12.88 28.30 -10.62
CA ASP A 435 12.28 29.51 -11.18
C ASP A 435 12.61 30.72 -10.32
N THR A 436 12.66 30.58 -8.99
CA THR A 436 13.11 31.64 -8.08
C THR A 436 14.56 32.04 -8.37
N MET A 437 15.46 31.07 -8.63
CA MET A 437 16.87 31.39 -8.95
C MET A 437 16.99 32.07 -10.30
N ARG A 438 16.28 31.58 -11.33
CA ARG A 438 16.28 32.17 -12.67
C ARG A 438 15.75 33.60 -12.66
N ALA A 439 14.71 33.88 -11.86
CA ALA A 439 14.13 35.21 -11.74
C ALA A 439 15.12 36.27 -11.22
N ILE A 440 16.23 35.89 -10.57
CA ILE A 440 17.27 36.84 -10.14
C ILE A 440 17.94 37.51 -11.36
N GLN A 441 18.01 36.85 -12.52
CA GLN A 441 18.50 37.50 -13.74
C GLN A 441 17.51 38.55 -14.26
N GLU A 442 16.22 38.29 -14.11
CA GLU A 442 15.18 39.27 -14.45
C GLU A 442 15.23 40.48 -13.51
N GLU A 443 15.47 40.24 -12.22
CA GLU A 443 15.72 41.30 -11.23
C GLU A 443 16.93 42.17 -11.61
N ALA A 444 18.03 41.55 -12.05
CA ALA A 444 19.22 42.27 -12.50
C ALA A 444 18.95 43.11 -13.75
N ALA A 445 18.30 42.53 -14.76
CA ALA A 445 17.95 43.21 -16.00
C ALA A 445 16.95 44.35 -15.78
N PHE A 446 16.01 44.18 -14.85
CA PHE A 446 15.07 45.23 -14.45
C PHE A 446 15.79 46.43 -13.84
N VAL A 447 16.74 46.19 -12.92
CA VAL A 447 17.57 47.25 -12.33
C VAL A 447 18.46 47.90 -13.41
N GLU A 448 19.11 47.13 -14.27
CA GLU A 448 19.96 47.66 -15.35
C GLU A 448 19.17 48.58 -16.30
N ALA A 449 17.97 48.17 -16.71
CA ALA A 449 17.11 48.94 -17.61
C ALA A 449 16.66 50.29 -17.03
N SER A 450 16.64 50.43 -15.70
CA SER A 450 16.35 51.71 -15.04
C SER A 450 17.48 52.73 -15.17
N GLY A 451 18.71 52.29 -15.44
CA GLY A 451 19.90 53.14 -15.54
C GLY A 451 20.46 53.60 -14.19
N VAL A 452 21.65 54.21 -14.23
CA VAL A 452 22.33 54.79 -13.06
C VAL A 452 21.99 56.29 -12.97
N PRO A 453 21.65 56.84 -11.79
CA PRO A 453 21.45 58.28 -11.60
C PRO A 453 22.64 59.12 -12.07
N GLU A 454 22.36 60.16 -12.85
CA GLU A 454 23.35 61.14 -13.29
C GLU A 454 23.38 62.37 -12.37
N PRO A 455 24.56 62.95 -12.08
CA PRO A 455 24.64 64.21 -11.33
C PRO A 455 23.94 65.34 -12.10
N ALA A 456 23.38 66.31 -11.36
CA ALA A 456 22.77 67.48 -11.97
C ALA A 456 23.84 68.26 -12.77
N PRO A 457 23.56 68.64 -14.02
CA PRO A 457 24.42 69.53 -14.79
C PRO A 457 24.74 70.83 -14.03
N ASP A 458 25.96 71.33 -14.22
CA ASP A 458 26.37 72.63 -13.66
C ASP A 458 25.50 73.77 -14.23
N GLY A 459 25.06 74.69 -13.37
CA GLY A 459 24.35 75.92 -13.78
C GLY A 459 22.82 75.85 -13.84
N LEU A 460 22.19 74.78 -13.31
CA LEU A 460 20.73 74.67 -13.21
C LEU A 460 20.13 75.52 -12.09
N ASP A 461 18.92 76.05 -12.29
CA ASP A 461 18.12 76.69 -11.24
C ASP A 461 17.39 75.68 -10.33
N ALA A 462 16.81 76.15 -9.22
CA ALA A 462 16.16 75.29 -8.23
C ALA A 462 14.99 74.46 -8.79
N SER A 463 14.26 74.97 -9.78
CA SER A 463 13.16 74.24 -10.42
C SER A 463 13.67 73.16 -11.37
N GLN A 464 14.77 73.45 -12.07
CA GLN A 464 15.46 72.52 -12.96
C GLN A 464 16.17 71.40 -12.19
N ILE A 465 16.74 71.71 -11.02
CA ILE A 465 17.32 70.71 -10.11
C ILE A 465 16.22 69.74 -9.63
N LEU A 466 15.08 70.25 -9.16
CA LEU A 466 13.95 69.41 -8.73
C LEU A 466 13.42 68.53 -9.87
N ALA A 467 13.34 69.06 -11.10
CA ALA A 467 12.94 68.28 -12.28
C ALA A 467 13.96 67.19 -12.64
N HIS A 468 15.27 67.49 -12.53
CA HIS A 468 16.34 66.51 -12.71
C HIS A 468 16.27 65.41 -11.67
N GLU A 469 16.17 65.76 -10.38
CA GLU A 469 16.04 64.81 -9.28
C GLU A 469 14.80 63.91 -9.43
N ALA A 470 13.66 64.46 -9.85
CA ALA A 470 12.45 63.70 -10.14
C ALA A 470 12.62 62.70 -11.31
N GLN A 471 13.42 63.04 -12.32
CA GLN A 471 13.79 62.11 -13.39
C GLN A 471 14.76 61.02 -12.92
N GLN A 472 15.68 61.34 -12.01
CA GLN A 472 16.62 60.38 -11.43
C GLN A 472 15.95 59.40 -10.45
N GLN A 473 14.83 59.75 -9.81
CA GLN A 473 14.12 58.87 -8.86
C GLN A 473 13.65 57.53 -9.46
N ARG A 474 13.50 57.45 -10.79
CA ARG A 474 13.13 56.20 -11.48
C ARG A 474 14.33 55.32 -11.84
N ARG A 475 15.55 55.82 -11.66
CA ARG A 475 16.80 55.10 -11.90
C ARG A 475 17.19 54.34 -10.63
N LEU A 476 17.07 53.01 -10.69
CA LEU A 476 17.24 52.09 -9.58
C LEU A 476 18.66 51.53 -9.48
N ASP A 477 19.42 51.53 -10.58
CA ASP A 477 20.81 51.06 -10.56
C ASP A 477 21.73 52.08 -9.90
N ARG A 478 22.87 51.63 -9.42
CA ARG A 478 23.88 52.51 -8.80
C ARG A 478 25.27 51.92 -8.89
N VAL A 479 26.26 52.79 -8.99
CA VAL A 479 27.67 52.39 -8.89
C VAL A 479 27.98 52.01 -7.46
N LEU A 480 28.39 50.76 -7.25
CA LEU A 480 28.82 50.26 -5.94
C LEU A 480 30.33 50.39 -5.77
N LYS A 481 31.09 50.16 -6.83
CA LYS A 481 32.55 50.23 -6.81
C LYS A 481 33.13 50.47 -8.20
N VAL A 482 34.22 51.21 -8.29
CA VAL A 482 35.07 51.28 -9.49
C VAL A 482 36.39 50.58 -9.17
N LEU A 483 36.79 49.63 -10.01
CA LEU A 483 38.04 48.89 -9.87
C LEU A 483 39.23 49.71 -10.38
N ARG A 484 40.45 49.30 -10.01
CA ARG A 484 41.68 50.01 -10.40
C ARG A 484 41.94 50.02 -11.91
N ASP A 485 41.35 49.07 -12.63
CA ASP A 485 41.41 48.96 -14.09
C ASP A 485 40.32 49.79 -14.81
N GLY A 486 39.50 50.54 -14.05
CA GLY A 486 38.40 51.34 -14.58
C GLY A 486 37.07 50.60 -14.69
N THR A 487 37.00 49.30 -14.38
CA THR A 487 35.74 48.54 -14.42
C THR A 487 34.75 49.06 -13.38
N VAL A 488 33.55 49.43 -13.82
CA VAL A 488 32.45 49.89 -12.96
C VAL A 488 31.59 48.71 -12.55
N ILE A 489 31.44 48.48 -11.25
CA ILE A 489 30.53 47.49 -10.66
C ILE A 489 29.26 48.21 -10.24
N THR A 490 28.17 47.93 -10.95
CA THR A 490 26.82 48.42 -10.67
C THR A 490 26.05 47.45 -9.78
N LEU A 491 24.94 47.88 -9.18
CA LEU A 491 24.05 47.01 -8.40
C LEU A 491 23.52 45.88 -9.29
N SER A 492 23.01 46.21 -10.48
CA SER A 492 22.54 45.21 -11.47
C SER A 492 23.59 44.14 -11.76
N SER A 493 24.86 44.52 -11.95
CA SER A 493 25.95 43.57 -12.20
C SER A 493 26.21 42.62 -11.02
N THR A 494 26.06 43.09 -9.79
CA THR A 494 26.18 42.23 -8.60
C THR A 494 25.00 41.27 -8.47
N ILE A 495 23.78 41.72 -8.75
CA ILE A 495 22.58 40.88 -8.75
C ILE A 495 22.71 39.79 -9.83
N SER A 496 23.12 40.14 -11.06
CA SER A 496 23.32 39.16 -12.13
C SER A 496 24.40 38.13 -11.76
N LYS A 497 25.50 38.56 -11.13
CA LYS A 497 26.52 37.65 -10.61
C LYS A 497 25.94 36.73 -9.53
N TRP A 498 25.15 37.25 -8.60
CA TRP A 498 24.49 36.45 -7.57
C TRP A 498 23.49 35.44 -8.15
N GLY A 499 22.71 35.82 -9.17
CA GLY A 499 21.80 34.93 -9.86
C GLY A 499 22.51 33.73 -10.46
N ARG A 500 23.63 33.95 -11.17
CA ARG A 500 24.46 32.86 -11.74
C ARG A 500 25.01 31.92 -10.66
N THR A 501 25.47 32.47 -9.54
CA THR A 501 25.93 31.65 -8.41
C THR A 501 24.77 30.85 -7.78
N SER A 502 23.59 31.47 -7.66
CA SER A 502 22.41 30.86 -7.03
C SER A 502 21.82 29.68 -7.81
N GLU A 503 22.12 29.57 -9.10
CA GLU A 503 21.77 28.39 -9.91
C GLU A 503 22.64 27.15 -9.59
N GLY A 504 23.67 27.29 -8.76
CA GLY A 504 24.47 26.17 -8.27
C GLY A 504 23.68 25.22 -7.37
N ALA A 505 23.96 23.91 -7.46
CA ALA A 505 23.27 22.85 -6.72
C ALA A 505 23.21 23.07 -5.19
N GLY A 506 24.23 23.71 -4.61
CA GLY A 506 24.27 24.05 -3.18
C GLY A 506 23.14 24.99 -2.75
N HIS A 507 22.90 26.06 -3.52
CA HIS A 507 21.84 27.03 -3.23
C HIS A 507 20.45 26.47 -3.50
N ILE A 508 20.30 25.69 -4.58
CA ILE A 508 19.05 25.02 -4.92
C ILE A 508 18.64 24.04 -3.81
N SER A 509 19.58 23.25 -3.30
CA SER A 509 19.29 22.23 -2.27
C SER A 509 19.14 22.81 -0.85
N SER A 510 19.67 24.00 -0.57
CA SER A 510 19.54 24.65 0.75
C SER A 510 18.16 25.30 0.95
N LEU A 511 17.55 25.80 -0.12
CA LEU A 511 16.33 26.60 -0.04
C LEU A 511 15.12 25.86 0.54
N PRO A 512 14.77 24.62 0.12
CA PRO A 512 13.68 23.88 0.73
C PRO A 512 13.86 23.70 2.24
N LYS A 513 15.07 23.36 2.69
CA LYS A 513 15.38 23.14 4.12
C LYS A 513 15.18 24.41 4.95
N LEU A 514 15.51 25.57 4.39
CA LEU A 514 15.27 26.86 5.04
C LEU A 514 13.78 27.22 5.05
N ALA A 515 13.02 26.79 4.04
CA ALA A 515 11.60 27.08 3.91
C ALA A 515 10.71 26.24 4.84
N GLU A 516 11.11 25.00 5.19
CA GLU A 516 10.34 24.09 6.07
C GLU A 516 9.90 24.79 7.36
N ALA A 517 10.81 25.49 8.03
CA ALA A 517 10.51 26.19 9.29
C ALA A 517 9.56 27.39 9.13
N ARG A 518 9.50 27.99 7.94
CA ARG A 518 8.66 29.18 7.65
C ARG A 518 7.29 28.82 7.10
N LEU A 519 7.14 27.63 6.53
CA LEU A 519 5.92 27.14 5.88
C LEU A 519 5.30 25.98 6.67
N SER A 520 5.63 25.86 7.96
CA SER A 520 5.17 24.76 8.80
C SER A 520 3.66 24.82 9.06
N ALA A 521 3.03 23.66 9.05
CA ALA A 521 1.63 23.44 9.37
C ALA A 521 1.47 22.15 10.18
N ARG A 522 0.34 22.01 10.88
CA ARG A 522 0.01 20.80 11.67
C ARG A 522 -0.99 19.94 10.90
N PRO A 523 -0.97 18.60 11.06
CA PRO A 523 -1.97 17.72 10.46
C PRO A 523 -3.41 18.15 10.76
N ALA A 524 -3.69 18.56 12.00
CA ALA A 524 -5.02 18.99 12.45
C ALA A 524 -5.53 20.28 11.80
N ASP A 525 -4.66 21.04 11.11
CA ASP A 525 -5.09 22.23 10.40
C ASP A 525 -5.76 21.89 9.05
N PHE A 526 -5.65 20.64 8.58
CA PHE A 526 -6.16 20.20 7.27
C PHE A 526 -7.46 19.41 7.39
N ASP A 527 -8.33 19.59 6.40
CA ASP A 527 -9.68 18.97 6.35
C ASP A 527 -10.50 19.18 7.64
N ALA A 528 -10.24 20.29 8.35
CA ALA A 528 -10.75 20.54 9.70
C ALA A 528 -12.26 20.85 9.75
N ASP A 529 -12.81 21.45 8.69
CA ASP A 529 -14.24 21.71 8.60
C ASP A 529 -14.96 20.54 7.90
N PRO A 530 -15.79 19.76 8.63
CA PRO A 530 -16.50 18.62 8.06
C PRO A 530 -17.57 19.03 7.04
N LEU A 531 -17.95 20.30 6.97
CA LEU A 531 -19.02 20.81 6.10
C LEU A 531 -18.49 21.48 4.82
N LEU A 532 -17.17 21.55 4.62
CA LEU A 532 -16.58 21.95 3.35
C LEU A 532 -16.35 20.73 2.47
N VAL A 533 -16.87 20.72 1.23
CA VAL A 533 -16.66 19.64 0.26
C VAL A 533 -16.04 20.23 -1.00
N ASN A 534 -14.81 19.89 -1.32
CA ASN A 534 -14.17 20.41 -2.53
C ASN A 534 -14.56 19.57 -3.76
N MET A 535 -15.09 20.22 -4.79
CA MET A 535 -15.53 19.62 -6.05
C MET A 535 -14.72 20.20 -7.22
N ALA A 536 -14.94 19.72 -8.44
CA ALA A 536 -14.09 20.08 -9.59
C ALA A 536 -14.13 21.58 -9.94
N ASN A 537 -15.22 22.28 -9.65
CA ASN A 537 -15.42 23.69 -9.97
C ASN A 537 -15.49 24.62 -8.73
N GLY A 538 -15.20 24.12 -7.53
CA GLY A 538 -15.22 24.94 -6.32
C GLY A 538 -15.46 24.14 -5.04
N THR A 539 -15.44 24.83 -3.91
CA THR A 539 -15.76 24.24 -2.61
C THR A 539 -17.24 24.48 -2.29
N LEU A 540 -17.98 23.42 -2.03
CA LEU A 540 -19.33 23.47 -1.47
C LEU A 540 -19.23 23.68 0.04
N GLU A 541 -19.81 24.77 0.53
CA GLU A 541 -19.87 25.12 1.94
C GLU A 541 -21.29 24.87 2.45
N PHE A 542 -21.45 23.84 3.28
CA PHE A 542 -22.72 23.50 3.90
C PHE A 542 -22.89 24.23 5.24
N THR A 543 -24.11 24.67 5.52
CA THR A 543 -24.45 25.27 6.81
C THR A 543 -25.47 24.40 7.53
N ARG A 544 -25.25 24.15 8.83
CA ARG A 544 -26.26 23.56 9.70
C ARG A 544 -27.44 24.52 9.88
N PRO A 545 -28.64 24.01 10.19
CA PRO A 545 -29.74 24.88 10.60
C PRO A 545 -29.41 25.58 11.92
N ASP A 546 -29.89 26.81 12.09
CA ASP A 546 -29.70 27.63 13.29
C ASP A 546 -30.91 28.55 13.50
N GLY A 547 -31.70 28.30 14.55
CA GLY A 547 -32.99 28.94 14.75
C GLY A 547 -33.92 28.73 13.54
N ASP A 548 -34.37 29.82 12.93
CA ASP A 548 -35.22 29.80 11.73
C ASP A 548 -34.45 29.52 10.42
N ARG A 549 -33.11 29.53 10.45
CA ARG A 549 -32.30 29.27 9.26
C ARG A 549 -32.29 27.78 8.97
N LYS A 550 -32.72 27.41 7.75
CA LYS A 550 -32.64 26.03 7.25
C LYS A 550 -31.20 25.66 6.87
N ALA A 551 -30.92 24.36 6.85
CA ALA A 551 -29.69 23.85 6.25
C ALA A 551 -29.58 24.33 4.79
N SER A 552 -28.37 24.72 4.38
CA SER A 552 -28.14 25.29 3.05
C SER A 552 -26.75 24.94 2.53
N VAL A 553 -26.51 25.24 1.25
CA VAL A 553 -25.20 25.08 0.60
C VAL A 553 -24.93 26.27 -0.29
N ARG A 554 -23.67 26.66 -0.42
CA ARG A 554 -23.19 27.57 -1.46
C ARG A 554 -21.91 27.06 -2.09
N LEU A 555 -21.72 27.36 -3.38
CA LEU A 555 -20.45 27.15 -4.07
C LEU A 555 -19.57 28.38 -3.88
N VAL A 556 -18.33 28.19 -3.44
CA VAL A 556 -17.33 29.23 -3.32
C VAL A 556 -16.05 28.83 -4.06
N GLU A 557 -15.29 29.83 -4.48
CA GLU A 557 -13.96 29.59 -5.07
C GLU A 557 -13.06 28.79 -4.10
N PRO A 558 -12.23 27.86 -4.60
CA PRO A 558 -11.28 27.13 -3.76
C PRO A 558 -10.32 28.09 -3.06
N GLN A 559 -10.20 27.95 -1.74
CA GLN A 559 -9.38 28.84 -0.93
C GLN A 559 -8.30 28.05 -0.18
N ARG A 560 -7.05 28.48 -0.36
CA ARG A 560 -5.88 27.94 0.37
C ARG A 560 -6.10 27.85 1.88
N ARG A 561 -6.81 28.84 2.47
CA ARG A 561 -7.11 28.90 3.91
C ARG A 561 -8.02 27.77 4.41
N HIS A 562 -8.83 27.15 3.55
CA HIS A 562 -9.67 26.01 3.93
C HIS A 562 -8.85 24.74 4.21
N ARG A 563 -7.59 24.69 3.74
CA ARG A 563 -6.67 23.57 3.99
C ARG A 563 -7.25 22.19 3.68
N ILE A 564 -8.05 22.10 2.61
CA ILE A 564 -8.65 20.84 2.16
C ILE A 564 -7.60 20.04 1.37
N THR A 565 -7.47 18.74 1.64
CA THR A 565 -6.52 17.83 0.95
C THR A 565 -7.18 16.88 -0.05
N LYS A 566 -8.52 16.82 -0.06
CA LYS A 566 -9.31 15.95 -0.95
C LYS A 566 -10.09 16.76 -1.98
N ALA A 567 -10.50 16.13 -3.07
CA ALA A 567 -11.49 16.69 -3.98
C ALA A 567 -12.32 15.60 -4.66
N GLY A 568 -13.59 15.92 -4.92
CA GLY A 568 -14.44 15.20 -5.84
C GLY A 568 -14.16 15.59 -7.30
N THR A 569 -14.65 14.76 -8.23
CA THR A 569 -14.39 14.93 -9.67
C THR A 569 -15.54 15.60 -10.42
N ALA A 570 -16.74 15.57 -9.84
CA ALA A 570 -17.93 16.14 -10.47
C ALA A 570 -17.95 17.67 -10.38
N ILE A 571 -18.56 18.29 -11.39
CA ILE A 571 -18.87 19.72 -11.41
C ILE A 571 -20.22 19.93 -10.72
N PHE A 572 -20.30 20.87 -9.78
CA PHE A 572 -21.58 21.29 -9.22
C PHE A 572 -22.24 22.31 -10.15
N ASP A 573 -23.33 21.89 -10.79
CA ASP A 573 -24.21 22.73 -11.58
C ASP A 573 -25.63 22.56 -11.03
N PRO A 574 -26.21 23.58 -10.36
CA PRO A 574 -27.52 23.45 -9.71
C PRO A 574 -28.68 23.21 -10.69
N THR A 575 -28.46 23.38 -12.00
CA THR A 575 -29.47 23.17 -13.05
C THR A 575 -29.41 21.78 -13.69
N ALA A 576 -28.32 21.04 -13.46
CA ALA A 576 -28.13 19.72 -14.04
C ALA A 576 -29.17 18.70 -13.54
N THR A 577 -29.64 17.85 -14.46
CA THR A 577 -30.57 16.75 -14.21
C THR A 577 -29.88 15.39 -14.42
N CYS A 578 -30.51 14.30 -13.96
CA CYS A 578 -29.96 12.95 -14.08
C CYS A 578 -31.06 11.91 -14.41
N PRO A 579 -31.74 12.02 -15.57
CA PRO A 579 -32.87 11.17 -15.91
C PRO A 579 -32.52 9.68 -16.01
N SER A 580 -31.32 9.33 -16.51
CA SER A 580 -30.88 7.93 -16.58
C SER A 580 -30.63 7.36 -15.19
N TYR A 581 -30.05 8.15 -14.29
CA TYR A 581 -29.90 7.77 -12.89
C TYR A 581 -31.25 7.61 -12.19
N ASP A 582 -32.20 8.50 -12.46
CA ASP A 582 -33.54 8.46 -11.87
C ASP A 582 -34.28 7.19 -12.30
N ALA A 583 -34.23 6.86 -13.59
CA ALA A 583 -34.80 5.63 -14.14
C ALA A 583 -34.12 4.37 -13.56
N PHE A 584 -32.78 4.37 -13.48
CA PHE A 584 -32.03 3.30 -12.84
C PHE A 584 -32.47 3.10 -11.39
N LEU A 585 -32.53 4.17 -10.60
CA LEU A 585 -32.81 4.09 -9.18
C LEU A 585 -34.27 3.69 -8.91
N ALA A 586 -35.22 4.19 -9.71
CA ALA A 586 -36.62 3.78 -9.67
C ALA A 586 -36.80 2.29 -9.97
N ARG A 587 -35.98 1.74 -10.89
CA ARG A 587 -36.05 0.33 -11.27
C ARG A 587 -35.50 -0.60 -10.17
N VAL A 588 -34.31 -0.31 -9.64
CA VAL A 588 -33.66 -1.18 -8.64
C VAL A 588 -34.18 -0.96 -7.21
N GLN A 589 -34.81 0.20 -6.95
CA GLN A 589 -35.42 0.56 -5.68
C GLN A 589 -36.81 1.20 -5.92
N PRO A 590 -37.86 0.38 -6.17
CA PRO A 590 -39.19 0.88 -6.56
C PRO A 590 -39.91 1.68 -5.49
N LYS A 591 -39.61 1.46 -4.21
CA LYS A 591 -40.21 2.19 -3.09
C LYS A 591 -39.58 3.58 -2.95
N ASP A 592 -40.40 4.63 -2.96
CA ASP A 592 -39.97 6.02 -2.85
C ASP A 592 -39.18 6.31 -1.57
N GLU A 593 -39.60 5.73 -0.44
CA GLU A 593 -38.91 5.85 0.85
C GLU A 593 -37.46 5.34 0.81
N MET A 594 -37.20 4.26 0.06
CA MET A 594 -35.87 3.67 -0.09
C MET A 594 -34.97 4.58 -0.94
N ARG A 595 -35.52 5.17 -2.00
CA ARG A 595 -34.80 6.15 -2.82
C ARG A 595 -34.47 7.41 -2.03
N GLY A 596 -35.42 7.90 -1.23
CA GLY A 596 -35.21 9.02 -0.31
C GLY A 596 -34.10 8.72 0.70
N PHE A 597 -34.11 7.54 1.31
CA PHE A 597 -33.01 7.11 2.18
C PHE A 597 -31.67 7.09 1.47
N LEU A 598 -31.59 6.53 0.25
CA LEU A 598 -30.34 6.45 -0.51
C LEU A 598 -29.79 7.82 -0.90
N ASP A 599 -30.64 8.80 -1.21
CA ASP A 599 -30.20 10.17 -1.47
C ASP A 599 -29.61 10.81 -0.19
N VAL A 600 -30.30 10.68 0.96
CA VAL A 600 -29.81 11.19 2.25
C VAL A 600 -28.54 10.47 2.68
N TRP A 601 -28.45 9.15 2.48
CA TRP A 601 -27.25 8.36 2.74
C TRP A 601 -26.08 8.83 1.88
N ALA A 602 -26.29 9.07 0.58
CA ALA A 602 -25.26 9.58 -0.31
C ALA A 602 -24.80 10.99 0.09
N GLY A 603 -25.73 11.86 0.47
CA GLY A 603 -25.43 13.19 1.00
C GLY A 603 -24.65 13.16 2.31
N TYR A 604 -25.03 12.28 3.23
CA TYR A 604 -24.29 12.07 4.48
C TYR A 604 -22.86 11.58 4.20
N ASN A 605 -22.67 10.65 3.26
CA ASN A 605 -21.36 10.16 2.79
C ASN A 605 -20.47 11.25 2.16
N MET A 606 -21.02 12.40 1.77
CA MET A 606 -20.26 13.52 1.21
C MET A 606 -19.72 14.47 2.29
N LEU A 607 -20.35 14.51 3.47
CA LEU A 607 -19.93 15.35 4.60
C LEU A 607 -18.83 14.65 5.40
N GLY A 608 -18.01 15.41 6.12
CA GLY A 608 -17.06 14.88 7.11
C GLY A 608 -17.70 14.60 8.48
N ASP A 609 -19.03 14.56 8.54
CA ASP A 609 -19.81 14.32 9.75
C ASP A 609 -19.98 12.80 9.98
N ALA A 610 -19.75 12.34 11.21
CA ALA A 610 -19.97 10.96 11.66
C ALA A 610 -20.94 10.85 12.84
N SER A 611 -21.56 11.97 13.27
CA SER A 611 -22.38 12.07 14.48
C SER A 611 -23.60 11.14 14.52
N ALA A 612 -24.14 10.71 13.38
CA ALA A 612 -25.23 9.74 13.38
C ALA A 612 -24.81 8.34 13.86
N GLN A 613 -23.50 8.04 13.84
CA GLN A 613 -22.93 6.74 14.21
C GLN A 613 -23.62 5.57 13.49
N LYS A 614 -23.75 5.66 12.17
CA LYS A 614 -24.43 4.65 11.34
C LYS A 614 -23.49 3.99 10.34
N MET A 615 -23.75 2.73 10.04
CA MET A 615 -23.21 2.02 8.88
C MET A 615 -24.35 1.32 8.13
N ALA A 616 -24.17 1.12 6.83
CA ALA A 616 -25.13 0.42 5.99
C ALA A 616 -24.56 -0.91 5.48
N ILE A 617 -25.39 -1.94 5.43
CA ILE A 617 -25.13 -3.17 4.68
C ILE A 617 -26.12 -3.19 3.53
N PHE A 618 -25.62 -3.12 2.31
CA PHE A 618 -26.42 -3.30 1.10
C PHE A 618 -26.46 -4.79 0.79
N TYR A 619 -27.63 -5.39 0.95
CA TYR A 619 -27.83 -6.83 0.83
C TYR A 619 -28.74 -7.18 -0.34
N GLY A 620 -28.37 -8.20 -1.10
CA GLY A 620 -29.25 -8.85 -2.07
C GLY A 620 -28.48 -9.79 -3.00
N GLU A 621 -29.19 -10.64 -3.72
CA GLU A 621 -28.60 -11.55 -4.71
C GLU A 621 -28.13 -10.74 -5.92
N GLY A 622 -27.09 -11.17 -6.63
CA GLY A 622 -26.38 -10.36 -7.64
C GLY A 622 -27.26 -9.67 -8.71
N ALA A 623 -26.66 -8.82 -9.55
CA ALA A 623 -27.37 -8.10 -10.62
C ALA A 623 -28.52 -7.18 -10.16
N ASN A 624 -28.43 -6.60 -8.97
CA ASN A 624 -29.46 -5.71 -8.39
C ASN A 624 -29.07 -4.23 -8.30
N GLY A 625 -27.92 -3.83 -8.85
CA GLY A 625 -27.53 -2.41 -8.92
C GLY A 625 -26.74 -1.86 -7.73
N LYS A 626 -26.48 -2.63 -6.66
CA LYS A 626 -25.62 -2.23 -5.51
C LYS A 626 -24.27 -1.66 -5.97
N GLY A 627 -23.57 -2.44 -6.80
CA GLY A 627 -22.25 -2.08 -7.33
C GLY A 627 -22.31 -0.88 -8.28
N VAL A 628 -23.39 -0.71 -9.04
CA VAL A 628 -23.59 0.47 -9.90
C VAL A 628 -23.70 1.72 -9.03
N TRP A 629 -24.56 1.68 -8.00
CA TRP A 629 -24.74 2.80 -7.08
C TRP A 629 -23.42 3.22 -6.42
N ILE A 630 -22.67 2.28 -5.85
CA ILE A 630 -21.40 2.57 -5.16
C ILE A 630 -20.36 3.18 -6.11
N ASN A 631 -20.19 2.59 -7.30
CA ASN A 631 -19.20 3.07 -8.27
C ASN A 631 -19.54 4.46 -8.79
N THR A 632 -20.83 4.78 -9.00
CA THR A 632 -21.26 6.13 -9.39
C THR A 632 -20.89 7.17 -8.33
N LYS A 633 -21.11 6.89 -7.03
CA LYS A 633 -20.78 7.84 -5.95
C LYS A 633 -19.29 7.96 -5.76
N ARG A 634 -18.56 6.85 -5.87
CA ARG A 634 -17.09 6.84 -5.88
C ARG A 634 -16.55 7.75 -6.98
N ALA A 635 -17.08 7.65 -8.20
CA ALA A 635 -16.64 8.48 -9.32
C ALA A 635 -16.84 9.96 -9.00
N ILE A 636 -18.04 10.35 -8.51
CA ILE A 636 -18.38 11.73 -8.14
C ILE A 636 -17.48 12.26 -7.01
N LEU A 637 -17.35 11.49 -5.93
CA LEU A 637 -16.64 11.88 -4.70
C LEU A 637 -15.11 11.83 -4.82
N GLY A 638 -14.56 11.15 -5.84
CA GLY A 638 -13.13 11.11 -6.10
C GLY A 638 -12.33 10.69 -4.86
N ASP A 639 -11.47 11.59 -4.39
CA ASP A 639 -10.60 11.34 -3.25
C ASP A 639 -11.33 11.26 -1.90
N TYR A 640 -12.61 11.60 -1.84
CA TYR A 640 -13.39 11.36 -0.63
C TYR A 640 -13.85 9.91 -0.49
N ALA A 641 -13.81 9.11 -1.56
CA ALA A 641 -14.25 7.71 -1.54
C ALA A 641 -13.08 6.73 -1.47
N TRP A 642 -13.22 5.68 -0.67
CA TRP A 642 -12.18 4.64 -0.51
C TRP A 642 -12.77 3.23 -0.44
N ALA A 643 -12.11 2.29 -1.12
CA ALA A 643 -12.41 0.87 -1.03
C ALA A 643 -11.54 0.25 0.08
N ALA A 644 -12.15 -0.06 1.22
CA ALA A 644 -11.50 -0.79 2.29
C ALA A 644 -11.54 -2.30 2.04
N SER A 645 -10.56 -3.03 2.58
CA SER A 645 -10.61 -4.48 2.63
C SER A 645 -11.73 -4.90 3.60
N ILE A 646 -12.53 -5.90 3.23
CA ILE A 646 -13.57 -6.43 4.12
C ILE A 646 -12.98 -6.96 5.44
N ASN A 647 -11.74 -7.47 5.40
CA ASN A 647 -11.00 -7.95 6.55
C ASN A 647 -10.73 -6.86 7.61
N THR A 648 -10.80 -5.58 7.24
CA THR A 648 -10.71 -4.47 8.21
C THR A 648 -11.90 -4.46 9.17
N PHE A 649 -13.04 -5.05 8.81
CA PHE A 649 -14.26 -5.08 9.62
C PHE A 649 -14.52 -6.44 10.28
N MET A 650 -13.81 -7.50 9.88
CA MET A 650 -14.07 -8.87 10.34
C MET A 650 -13.30 -9.21 11.62
N ASP A 651 -13.83 -10.14 12.41
CA ASP A 651 -13.12 -10.74 13.54
C ASP A 651 -11.96 -11.59 13.02
N SER A 652 -10.73 -11.10 13.16
CA SER A 652 -9.53 -11.87 12.83
C SER A 652 -9.07 -12.71 14.03
N GLU A 653 -8.74 -13.99 13.82
CA GLU A 653 -8.20 -14.88 14.88
C GLU A 653 -6.91 -14.37 15.52
N ARG A 654 -6.18 -13.46 14.84
CA ARG A 654 -5.04 -12.74 15.39
C ARG A 654 -5.48 -11.38 15.92
N SER A 655 -5.58 -11.22 17.22
CA SER A 655 -5.74 -9.90 17.85
C SER A 655 -4.56 -9.00 17.50
N ARG A 656 -4.79 -7.89 16.78
CA ARG A 656 -3.78 -6.86 16.51
C ARG A 656 -3.24 -6.33 17.85
N LYS A 657 -1.92 -6.34 18.04
CA LYS A 657 -1.31 -5.74 19.23
C LYS A 657 -1.29 -4.22 19.05
N GLY A 658 -1.43 -3.46 20.14
CA GLY A 658 -1.43 -1.98 20.08
C GLY A 658 -0.15 -1.34 19.49
N SER A 659 0.91 -2.11 19.31
CA SER A 659 2.18 -1.72 18.69
C SER A 659 2.25 -1.92 17.17
N ASP A 660 1.26 -2.55 16.55
CA ASP A 660 1.30 -2.97 15.15
C ASP A 660 0.94 -1.80 14.21
N ALA A 661 1.53 -1.79 13.00
CA ALA A 661 1.13 -0.81 11.99
C ALA A 661 -0.28 -1.12 11.46
N SER A 662 -1.06 -0.09 11.14
CA SER A 662 -2.45 -0.19 10.65
C SER A 662 -2.65 0.63 9.37
N PRO A 663 -1.94 0.29 8.28
CA PRO A 663 -2.01 1.04 7.02
C PRO A 663 -3.42 1.03 6.39
N ASP A 664 -4.19 -0.04 6.63
CA ASP A 664 -5.59 -0.15 6.19
C ASP A 664 -6.48 0.93 6.84
N LEU A 665 -6.29 1.19 8.13
CA LEU A 665 -7.00 2.25 8.85
C LEU A 665 -6.45 3.64 8.53
N ALA A 666 -5.12 3.76 8.37
CA ALA A 666 -4.50 5.03 8.05
C ALA A 666 -4.95 5.59 6.69
N ALA A 667 -5.18 4.71 5.71
CA ALA A 667 -5.70 5.09 4.39
C ALA A 667 -7.10 5.74 4.42
N LEU A 668 -7.84 5.59 5.52
CA LEU A 668 -9.17 6.16 5.72
C LEU A 668 -9.12 7.64 6.14
N ALA A 669 -7.95 8.17 6.49
CA ALA A 669 -7.80 9.56 6.92
C ALA A 669 -8.28 10.56 5.85
N GLY A 670 -9.21 11.43 6.25
CA GLY A 670 -9.86 12.44 5.41
C GLY A 670 -10.84 11.87 4.37
N ARG A 671 -11.09 10.56 4.34
CA ARG A 671 -12.13 9.96 3.48
C ARG A 671 -13.50 10.17 4.10
N ARG A 672 -14.56 10.20 3.29
CA ARG A 672 -15.95 10.45 3.72
C ARG A 672 -16.92 9.33 3.36
N MET A 673 -16.60 8.59 2.30
CA MET A 673 -17.29 7.37 1.91
C MET A 673 -16.30 6.21 1.94
N VAL A 674 -16.54 5.22 2.80
CA VAL A 674 -15.76 3.98 2.86
C VAL A 674 -16.68 2.83 2.53
N TYR A 675 -16.24 1.96 1.62
CA TYR A 675 -17.00 0.76 1.29
C TYR A 675 -16.11 -0.47 1.16
N ALA A 676 -16.70 -1.63 1.39
CA ALA A 676 -16.04 -2.91 1.22
C ALA A 676 -16.99 -3.87 0.49
N ASN A 677 -16.40 -4.77 -0.31
CA ASN A 677 -17.13 -5.77 -1.06
C ASN A 677 -16.94 -7.15 -0.43
N GLU A 678 -17.99 -7.97 -0.49
CA GLU A 678 -17.96 -9.42 -0.33
C GLU A 678 -17.39 -9.92 1.00
N ALA A 679 -18.30 -10.19 1.92
CA ALA A 679 -18.02 -11.02 3.08
C ALA A 679 -18.09 -12.50 2.68
N GLU A 680 -17.08 -13.29 3.05
CA GLU A 680 -17.10 -14.75 2.86
C GLU A 680 -18.29 -15.37 3.60
N HIS A 681 -18.82 -16.47 3.06
CA HIS A 681 -19.90 -17.19 3.71
C HIS A 681 -19.46 -17.67 5.10
N GLY A 682 -20.25 -17.35 6.13
CA GLY A 682 -19.92 -17.67 7.53
C GLY A 682 -18.94 -16.72 8.23
N SER A 683 -18.49 -15.64 7.57
CA SER A 683 -17.68 -14.59 8.20
C SER A 683 -18.48 -13.79 9.24
N LYS A 684 -17.80 -13.24 10.25
CA LYS A 684 -18.41 -12.48 11.34
C LYS A 684 -17.73 -11.12 11.51
N PHE A 685 -18.53 -10.07 11.67
CA PHE A 685 -18.03 -8.75 12.02
C PHE A 685 -17.39 -8.71 13.40
N SER A 686 -16.36 -7.88 13.54
CA SER A 686 -15.82 -7.54 14.85
C SER A 686 -16.67 -6.45 15.50
N ASP A 687 -17.43 -6.79 16.53
CA ASP A 687 -18.30 -5.85 17.25
C ASP A 687 -17.51 -4.65 17.80
N GLY A 688 -16.25 -4.86 18.20
CA GLY A 688 -15.35 -3.82 18.67
C GLY A 688 -15.00 -2.82 17.55
N LEU A 689 -14.48 -3.33 16.43
CA LEU A 689 -14.09 -2.48 15.30
C LEU A 689 -15.29 -1.77 14.68
N VAL A 690 -16.45 -2.42 14.58
CA VAL A 690 -17.67 -1.75 14.12
C VAL A 690 -18.02 -0.56 15.00
N LYS A 691 -17.96 -0.69 16.33
CA LYS A 691 -18.24 0.40 17.26
C LYS A 691 -17.21 1.52 17.16
N GLU A 692 -15.94 1.19 16.99
CA GLU A 692 -14.85 2.16 16.82
C GLU A 692 -14.97 2.92 15.49
N LEU A 693 -15.18 2.23 14.37
CA LEU A 693 -15.21 2.83 13.03
C LEU A 693 -16.54 3.54 12.69
N THR A 694 -17.52 3.45 13.59
CA THR A 694 -18.76 4.24 13.54
C THR A 694 -18.86 5.19 14.73
N SER A 695 -17.79 5.35 15.50
CA SER A 695 -17.72 6.33 16.59
C SER A 695 -17.56 7.74 16.02
N ASP A 696 -18.00 8.73 16.77
CA ASP A 696 -17.66 10.14 16.59
C ASP A 696 -16.37 10.54 17.34
N GLU A 697 -15.81 9.63 18.15
CA GLU A 697 -14.53 9.82 18.82
C GLU A 697 -13.33 9.44 17.93
N PRO A 698 -12.21 10.18 17.99
CA PRO A 698 -10.99 9.81 17.28
C PRO A 698 -10.43 8.47 17.73
N LYS A 699 -9.96 7.66 16.77
CA LYS A 699 -9.25 6.41 17.05
C LYS A 699 -7.76 6.67 17.19
N GLY A 700 -7.26 6.58 18.42
CA GLY A 700 -5.82 6.68 18.71
C GLY A 700 -5.01 5.47 18.22
N GLY A 701 -3.69 5.68 18.08
CA GLY A 701 -2.73 4.60 17.80
C GLY A 701 -2.74 4.09 16.35
N VAL A 702 -3.45 4.76 15.43
CA VAL A 702 -3.40 4.42 14.00
C VAL A 702 -2.05 4.81 13.46
N ARG A 703 -1.39 3.90 12.73
CA ARG A 703 0.00 4.10 12.32
C ARG A 703 0.19 3.68 10.87
N GLU A 704 0.54 4.64 10.02
CA GLU A 704 1.08 4.34 8.70
C GLU A 704 2.39 3.58 8.83
N LEU A 705 2.73 2.85 7.78
CA LEU A 705 4.02 2.23 7.70
C LEU A 705 5.14 3.26 7.86
N MET A 706 6.15 2.97 8.70
CA MET A 706 7.30 3.85 8.92
C MET A 706 7.04 5.23 9.53
N LYS A 707 5.81 5.52 9.96
CA LYS A 707 5.47 6.84 10.50
C LYS A 707 5.07 6.80 11.96
N PRO A 708 5.18 7.93 12.68
CA PRO A 708 4.60 8.07 14.00
C PRO A 708 3.11 7.72 13.98
N PRO A 709 2.59 7.09 15.05
CA PRO A 709 1.14 6.92 15.19
C PRO A 709 0.44 8.27 15.28
N PHE A 710 -0.80 8.31 14.83
CA PHE A 710 -1.67 9.48 14.87
C PHE A 710 -3.09 9.08 15.28
N GLU A 711 -3.92 10.08 15.57
CA GLU A 711 -5.33 9.91 15.83
C GLU A 711 -6.13 9.97 14.52
N LEU A 712 -6.80 8.87 14.18
CA LEU A 712 -7.71 8.83 13.05
C LEU A 712 -9.05 9.46 13.45
N ILE A 713 -9.33 10.64 12.93
CA ILE A 713 -10.62 11.29 13.05
C ILE A 713 -11.60 10.60 12.08
N ILE A 714 -12.66 10.02 12.63
CA ILE A 714 -13.70 9.34 11.84
C ILE A 714 -14.57 10.40 11.17
N THR A 715 -14.36 10.58 9.87
CA THR A 715 -15.14 11.48 9.00
C THR A 715 -15.93 10.72 7.93
N PHE A 716 -15.69 9.40 7.84
CA PHE A 716 -16.30 8.52 6.85
C PHE A 716 -17.49 7.74 7.38
N LYS A 717 -18.36 7.34 6.44
CA LYS A 717 -19.43 6.39 6.67
C LYS A 717 -19.10 5.09 5.97
N ASN A 718 -19.44 3.99 6.62
CA ASN A 718 -19.13 2.64 6.14
C ASN A 718 -20.35 2.07 5.41
N THR A 719 -20.15 1.60 4.18
CA THR A 719 -21.14 0.84 3.41
C THR A 719 -20.57 -0.50 2.99
N ILE A 720 -21.14 -1.60 3.47
CA ILE A 720 -20.71 -2.96 3.10
C ILE A 720 -21.64 -3.49 2.01
N ILE A 721 -21.08 -3.98 0.91
CA ILE A 721 -21.84 -4.68 -0.13
C ILE A 721 -21.74 -6.18 0.13
N ALA A 722 -22.88 -6.84 0.33
CA ALA A 722 -22.92 -8.24 0.71
C ALA A 722 -23.96 -9.03 -0.10
N ASN A 723 -23.58 -10.22 -0.55
CA ASN A 723 -24.49 -11.22 -1.10
C ASN A 723 -24.89 -12.26 -0.04
N THR A 724 -24.01 -12.52 0.93
CA THR A 724 -24.31 -13.30 2.13
C THR A 724 -24.30 -12.36 3.33
N LYS A 725 -25.28 -12.50 4.23
CA LYS A 725 -25.31 -11.72 5.49
C LYS A 725 -24.20 -12.20 6.44
N PRO A 726 -23.23 -11.36 6.84
CA PRO A 726 -22.22 -11.76 7.81
C PRO A 726 -22.84 -11.99 9.19
N GLY A 727 -22.20 -12.79 10.03
CA GLY A 727 -22.57 -12.88 11.44
C GLY A 727 -22.31 -11.57 12.18
N ILE A 728 -23.16 -11.19 13.13
CA ILE A 728 -22.99 -9.97 13.90
C ILE A 728 -23.44 -10.12 15.36
N GLY A 729 -22.83 -9.37 16.28
CA GLY A 729 -23.34 -9.22 17.63
C GLY A 729 -24.69 -8.51 17.68
N THR A 730 -25.52 -8.86 18.67
CA THR A 730 -26.89 -8.34 18.82
C THR A 730 -27.03 -7.33 19.96
N ASP A 731 -25.91 -6.85 20.52
CA ASP A 731 -25.95 -5.87 21.60
C ASP A 731 -26.47 -4.50 21.14
N HIS A 732 -27.01 -3.73 22.09
CA HIS A 732 -27.61 -2.42 21.80
C HIS A 732 -26.67 -1.47 21.06
N GLY A 733 -25.35 -1.55 21.34
CA GLY A 733 -24.35 -0.76 20.65
C GLY A 733 -24.28 -1.08 19.16
N ILE A 734 -24.39 -2.34 18.78
CA ILE A 734 -24.42 -2.74 17.36
C ILE A 734 -25.78 -2.44 16.73
N ARG A 735 -26.88 -2.80 17.41
CA ARG A 735 -28.27 -2.63 16.93
C ARG A 735 -28.53 -1.19 16.47
N ARG A 736 -28.10 -0.19 17.24
CA ARG A 736 -28.35 1.22 16.88
C ARG A 736 -27.52 1.73 15.69
N ARG A 737 -26.42 1.06 15.35
CA ARG A 737 -25.47 1.50 14.30
C ARG A 737 -25.79 0.90 12.94
N MET A 738 -26.32 -0.31 12.94
CA MET A 738 -26.52 -1.09 11.72
C MET A 738 -27.78 -0.68 10.96
N GLN A 739 -27.68 -0.57 9.65
CA GLN A 739 -28.80 -0.36 8.73
C GLN A 739 -28.72 -1.41 7.61
N LEU A 740 -29.53 -2.45 7.67
CA LEU A 740 -29.63 -3.43 6.58
C LEU A 740 -30.54 -2.86 5.50
N VAL A 741 -29.97 -2.60 4.33
CA VAL A 741 -30.65 -2.01 3.17
C VAL A 741 -30.87 -3.11 2.14
N PRO A 742 -32.11 -3.60 1.97
CA PRO A 742 -32.40 -4.64 0.99
C PRO A 742 -32.38 -4.10 -0.44
N TRP A 743 -31.88 -4.92 -1.35
CA TRP A 743 -31.81 -4.71 -2.80
C TRP A 743 -32.40 -5.94 -3.49
N ASP A 744 -33.71 -6.09 -3.39
CA ASP A 744 -34.44 -7.32 -3.72
C ASP A 744 -34.73 -7.47 -5.23
N VAL A 745 -34.59 -6.40 -6.01
CA VAL A 745 -34.83 -6.42 -7.45
C VAL A 745 -33.63 -7.01 -8.19
N ILE A 746 -33.80 -8.17 -8.81
CA ILE A 746 -32.81 -8.79 -9.70
C ILE A 746 -33.11 -8.35 -11.15
N ILE A 747 -32.09 -7.87 -11.86
CA ILE A 747 -32.21 -7.44 -13.26
C ILE A 747 -31.86 -8.61 -14.19
N PRO A 748 -32.77 -9.05 -15.08
CA PRO A 748 -32.49 -10.11 -16.06
C PRO A 748 -31.29 -9.78 -16.94
N ASP A 749 -30.48 -10.78 -17.28
CA ASP A 749 -29.21 -10.61 -18.03
C ASP A 749 -29.41 -9.88 -19.36
N GLU A 750 -30.50 -10.17 -20.08
CA GLU A 750 -30.87 -9.53 -21.35
C GLU A 750 -31.23 -8.05 -21.23
N GLU A 751 -31.64 -7.60 -20.03
CA GLU A 751 -31.98 -6.20 -19.75
C GLU A 751 -30.84 -5.44 -19.05
N GLN A 752 -29.72 -6.10 -18.75
CA GLN A 752 -28.55 -5.45 -18.16
C GLN A 752 -27.83 -4.61 -19.21
N ASP A 753 -27.60 -3.34 -18.90
CA ASP A 753 -26.82 -2.43 -19.74
C ASP A 753 -25.34 -2.40 -19.27
N PRO A 754 -24.39 -3.00 -20.02
CA PRO A 754 -22.98 -3.04 -19.63
C PRO A 754 -22.35 -1.65 -19.57
N GLN A 755 -22.91 -0.66 -20.26
CA GLN A 755 -22.41 0.71 -20.32
C GLN A 755 -23.08 1.63 -19.30
N LEU A 756 -24.01 1.13 -18.48
CA LEU A 756 -24.78 1.96 -17.55
C LEU A 756 -23.88 2.80 -16.65
N LYS A 757 -22.80 2.22 -16.10
CA LYS A 757 -21.85 2.96 -15.24
C LYS A 757 -21.24 4.17 -15.97
N ALA A 758 -20.86 4.01 -17.23
CA ALA A 758 -20.29 5.09 -18.03
C ALA A 758 -21.34 6.17 -18.34
N LYS A 759 -22.58 5.77 -18.66
CA LYS A 759 -23.71 6.69 -18.86
C LYS A 759 -24.00 7.52 -17.60
N LEU A 760 -24.03 6.87 -16.43
CA LEU A 760 -24.28 7.56 -15.16
C LEU A 760 -23.16 8.54 -14.78
N VAL A 761 -21.91 8.29 -15.18
CA VAL A 761 -20.81 9.26 -14.97
C VAL A 761 -21.01 10.52 -15.82
N GLN A 762 -21.67 10.44 -16.98
CA GLN A 762 -22.01 11.62 -17.79
C GLN A 762 -23.06 12.51 -17.09
N GLU A 763 -23.92 11.91 -16.26
CA GLU A 763 -24.91 12.63 -15.44
C GLU A 763 -24.39 13.02 -14.04
N ALA A 764 -23.07 12.98 -13.82
CA ALA A 764 -22.46 13.19 -12.50
C ALA A 764 -22.92 14.48 -11.80
N SER A 765 -23.10 15.59 -12.53
CA SER A 765 -23.58 16.87 -11.97
C SER A 765 -25.01 16.78 -11.43
N GLY A 766 -25.94 16.15 -12.17
CA GLY A 766 -27.31 15.95 -11.70
C GLY A 766 -27.39 14.99 -10.50
N ILE A 767 -26.55 13.96 -10.49
CA ILE A 767 -26.46 13.02 -9.36
C ILE A 767 -25.85 13.71 -8.14
N LEU A 768 -24.84 14.57 -8.32
CA LEU A 768 -24.31 15.41 -7.25
C LEU A 768 -25.40 16.31 -6.67
N ASN A 769 -26.29 16.88 -7.49
CA ASN A 769 -27.43 17.66 -6.99
C ASN A 769 -28.37 16.83 -6.09
N ARG A 770 -28.56 15.54 -6.39
CA ARG A 770 -29.31 14.63 -5.49
C ARG A 770 -28.57 14.44 -4.16
N MET A 771 -27.26 14.22 -4.20
CA MET A 771 -26.43 14.08 -3.01
C MET A 771 -26.44 15.35 -2.15
N VAL A 772 -26.34 16.52 -2.77
CA VAL A 772 -26.42 17.83 -2.10
C VAL A 772 -27.77 18.02 -1.41
N ARG A 773 -28.88 17.70 -2.08
CA ARG A 773 -30.21 17.71 -1.46
C ARG A 773 -30.31 16.75 -0.29
N GLY A 774 -29.77 15.54 -0.44
CA GLY A 774 -29.67 14.56 0.64
C GLY A 774 -28.84 15.05 1.83
N ALA A 775 -27.73 15.77 1.59
CA ALA A 775 -26.89 16.33 2.65
C ALA A 775 -27.62 17.45 3.41
N ILE A 776 -28.33 18.32 2.69
CA ILE A 776 -29.19 19.36 3.29
C ILE A 776 -30.29 18.71 4.14
N GLN A 777 -30.94 17.67 3.62
CA GLN A 777 -31.97 16.93 4.37
C GLN A 777 -31.38 16.27 5.62
N TYR A 778 -30.22 15.61 5.52
CA TYR A 778 -29.52 15.03 6.67
C TYR A 778 -29.23 16.10 7.74
N LEU A 779 -28.69 17.25 7.35
CA LEU A 779 -28.37 18.33 8.29
C LEU A 779 -29.62 18.94 8.94
N GLY A 780 -30.77 18.89 8.25
CA GLY A 780 -32.05 19.39 8.76
C GLY A 780 -32.79 18.40 9.67
N THR A 781 -32.98 17.16 9.21
CA THR A 781 -33.88 16.18 9.85
C THR A 781 -33.19 14.88 10.28
N GLY A 782 -31.89 14.73 10.01
CA GLY A 782 -31.15 13.49 10.24
C GLY A 782 -31.38 12.42 9.15
N LEU A 783 -30.83 11.23 9.40
CA LEU A 783 -30.99 10.09 8.50
C LEU A 783 -32.40 9.49 8.67
N PRO A 784 -33.21 9.38 7.59
CA PRO A 784 -34.51 8.72 7.69
C PRO A 784 -34.32 7.23 8.00
N LEU A 785 -35.33 6.62 8.62
CA LEU A 785 -35.39 5.19 8.85
C LEU A 785 -36.69 4.64 8.23
N PRO A 786 -36.67 4.28 6.93
CA PRO A 786 -37.78 3.59 6.28
C PRO A 786 -38.17 2.30 7.01
N GLU A 787 -39.46 1.97 7.02
CA GLU A 787 -39.94 0.77 7.72
C GLU A 787 -39.31 -0.49 7.11
N THR A 788 -39.15 -0.52 5.78
CA THR A 788 -38.44 -1.61 5.06
C THR A 788 -37.02 -1.85 5.61
N ILE A 789 -36.26 -0.80 5.95
CA ILE A 789 -34.90 -0.93 6.52
C ILE A 789 -34.98 -1.38 7.99
N LYS A 790 -35.95 -0.85 8.74
CA LYS A 790 -36.16 -1.20 10.14
C LYS A 790 -36.49 -2.68 10.30
N GLU A 791 -37.48 -3.18 9.57
CA GLU A 791 -37.89 -4.59 9.55
C GLU A 791 -36.73 -5.50 9.12
N ALA A 792 -36.04 -5.17 8.02
CA ALA A 792 -34.90 -5.96 7.54
C ALA A 792 -33.76 -6.02 8.56
N THR A 793 -33.47 -4.89 9.23
CA THR A 793 -32.44 -4.82 10.27
C THR A 793 -32.84 -5.63 11.51
N GLU A 794 -34.09 -5.54 11.95
CA GLU A 794 -34.62 -6.31 13.09
C GLU A 794 -34.57 -7.81 12.80
N ALA A 795 -35.07 -8.24 11.64
CA ALA A 795 -35.01 -9.64 11.21
C ALA A 795 -33.58 -10.18 11.18
N TYR A 796 -32.64 -9.40 10.66
CA TYR A 796 -31.22 -9.78 10.63
C TYR A 796 -30.59 -9.88 12.03
N LEU A 797 -30.97 -9.01 12.96
CA LEU A 797 -30.49 -9.10 14.34
C LEU A 797 -31.09 -10.30 15.06
N ASP A 798 -32.37 -10.61 14.82
CA ASP A 798 -33.05 -11.77 15.40
C ASP A 798 -32.51 -13.08 14.84
N GLU A 799 -32.15 -13.11 13.55
CA GLU A 799 -31.39 -14.21 12.94
C GLU A 799 -30.08 -14.49 13.68
N ASN A 800 -29.43 -13.46 14.22
CA ASN A 800 -28.15 -13.53 14.93
C ASN A 800 -28.31 -13.68 16.47
N ASP A 801 -29.51 -13.60 17.04
CA ASP A 801 -29.75 -13.76 18.48
C ASP A 801 -29.84 -15.25 18.88
N ILE A 802 -28.68 -15.93 18.86
CA ILE A 802 -28.56 -17.34 19.23
C ILE A 802 -29.14 -17.61 20.62
N LEU A 803 -28.89 -16.74 21.61
CA LEU A 803 -29.44 -16.90 22.95
C LEU A 803 -30.96 -16.70 22.96
N GLY A 804 -31.49 -15.72 22.24
CA GLY A 804 -32.93 -15.50 22.10
C GLY A 804 -33.65 -16.72 21.55
N LYS A 805 -33.11 -17.33 20.48
CA LYS A 805 -33.65 -18.57 19.88
C LYS A 805 -33.66 -19.73 20.87
N PHE A 806 -32.55 -19.93 21.61
CA PHE A 806 -32.49 -20.94 22.66
C PHE A 806 -33.54 -20.70 23.75
N LEU A 807 -33.64 -19.48 24.25
CA LEU A 807 -34.58 -19.15 25.32
C LEU A 807 -36.03 -19.35 24.88
N SER A 808 -36.37 -18.94 23.65
CA SER A 808 -37.72 -19.08 23.12
C SER A 808 -38.13 -20.54 22.93
N LEU A 809 -37.21 -21.40 22.50
CA LEU A 809 -37.52 -22.81 22.24
C LEU A 809 -37.43 -23.64 23.52
N CYS A 810 -36.34 -23.49 24.28
CA CYS A 810 -35.96 -24.45 25.30
C CYS A 810 -36.35 -24.04 26.72
N ILE A 811 -36.71 -22.77 26.95
CA ILE A 811 -36.85 -22.22 28.31
C ILE A 811 -38.22 -21.59 28.51
N GLU A 812 -38.87 -21.97 29.60
CA GLU A 812 -40.03 -21.28 30.16
C GLU A 812 -39.61 -20.49 31.40
N ARG A 813 -40.06 -19.22 31.52
CA ARG A 813 -39.80 -18.40 32.72
C ARG A 813 -40.83 -18.72 33.79
N VAL A 814 -40.46 -19.54 34.77
CA VAL A 814 -41.32 -19.92 35.89
C VAL A 814 -40.75 -19.35 37.19
N PRO A 815 -41.40 -18.36 37.82
CA PRO A 815 -40.91 -17.74 39.05
C PRO A 815 -40.63 -18.76 40.15
N GLY A 816 -39.46 -18.67 40.78
CA GLY A 816 -39.06 -19.55 41.89
C GLY A 816 -38.40 -20.87 41.47
N GLU A 817 -38.49 -21.27 40.20
CA GLU A 817 -37.77 -22.43 39.68
C GLU A 817 -36.30 -22.12 39.44
N THR A 818 -35.46 -23.16 39.50
CA THR A 818 -34.02 -23.01 39.26
C THR A 818 -33.45 -24.16 38.46
N ILE A 819 -32.41 -23.88 37.68
CA ILE A 819 -31.60 -24.88 36.97
C ILE A 819 -30.13 -24.72 37.30
N GLY A 820 -29.40 -25.83 37.45
CA GLY A 820 -27.94 -25.82 37.61
C GLY A 820 -27.24 -25.22 36.40
N SER A 821 -26.17 -24.45 36.61
CA SER A 821 -25.41 -23.81 35.53
C SER A 821 -24.82 -24.81 34.53
N SER A 822 -24.35 -25.98 35.02
CA SER A 822 -23.82 -27.04 34.15
C SER A 822 -24.93 -27.67 33.32
N ALA A 823 -26.06 -28.03 33.94
CA ALA A 823 -27.20 -28.62 33.24
C ALA A 823 -27.79 -27.66 32.17
N LEU A 824 -27.88 -26.36 32.47
CA LEU A 824 -28.31 -25.36 31.48
C LEU A 824 -27.31 -25.23 30.32
N HIS A 825 -26.01 -25.32 30.61
CA HIS A 825 -24.97 -25.28 29.58
C HIS A 825 -24.98 -26.53 28.70
N GLU A 826 -25.15 -27.71 29.28
CA GLU A 826 -25.30 -28.98 28.56
C GLU A 826 -26.53 -28.94 27.63
N LEU A 827 -27.68 -28.48 28.14
CA LEU A 827 -28.89 -28.27 27.34
C LEU A 827 -28.65 -27.28 26.18
N PHE A 828 -28.00 -26.14 26.46
CA PHE A 828 -27.66 -25.16 25.44
C PHE A 828 -26.72 -25.73 24.38
N ALA A 829 -25.68 -26.46 24.78
CA ALA A 829 -24.70 -27.04 23.87
C ALA A 829 -25.33 -28.11 22.95
N ALA A 830 -26.21 -28.95 23.51
CA ALA A 830 -26.96 -29.94 22.75
C ALA A 830 -27.91 -29.27 21.74
N TRP A 831 -28.69 -28.29 22.19
CA TRP A 831 -29.57 -27.51 21.30
C TRP A 831 -28.79 -26.79 20.19
N GLN A 832 -27.68 -26.14 20.51
CA GLN A 832 -26.88 -25.38 19.54
C GLN A 832 -26.31 -26.30 18.45
N THR A 833 -25.93 -27.52 18.83
CA THR A 833 -25.44 -28.56 17.91
C THR A 833 -26.57 -29.05 17.01
N TRP A 834 -27.74 -29.38 17.60
CA TRP A 834 -28.92 -29.84 16.86
C TRP A 834 -29.45 -28.79 15.88
N ALA A 835 -29.51 -27.52 16.30
CA ALA A 835 -29.96 -26.41 15.48
C ALA A 835 -28.94 -26.01 14.39
N GLN A 836 -27.77 -26.67 14.32
CA GLN A 836 -26.67 -26.34 13.40
C GLN A 836 -26.18 -24.89 13.53
N LEU A 837 -26.22 -24.33 14.75
CA LEU A 837 -25.82 -22.96 15.07
C LEU A 837 -24.45 -22.89 15.76
N LEU A 838 -23.58 -23.85 15.48
CA LEU A 838 -22.21 -23.86 16.00
C LEU A 838 -21.39 -22.74 15.34
N PRO A 839 -20.53 -22.03 16.09
CA PRO A 839 -19.59 -21.09 15.51
C PRO A 839 -18.57 -21.82 14.62
N ALA A 840 -17.82 -21.07 13.80
CA ALA A 840 -16.81 -21.61 12.88
C ALA A 840 -15.75 -22.53 13.54
N SER A 841 -15.52 -22.40 14.85
CA SER A 841 -14.65 -23.30 15.62
C SER A 841 -15.20 -24.72 15.77
N GLY A 842 -16.45 -24.96 15.39
CA GLY A 842 -17.17 -26.23 15.55
C GLY A 842 -17.53 -26.57 17.00
N LYS A 843 -17.32 -25.65 17.94
CA LYS A 843 -17.55 -25.89 19.38
C LYS A 843 -18.67 -24.99 19.93
N PRO A 844 -19.59 -25.52 20.76
CA PRO A 844 -20.60 -24.71 21.41
C PRO A 844 -20.01 -23.59 22.27
N TRP A 845 -20.83 -22.60 22.63
CA TRP A 845 -20.40 -21.53 23.54
C TRP A 845 -19.87 -22.10 24.86
N SER A 846 -18.81 -21.49 25.40
CA SER A 846 -18.30 -21.88 26.71
C SER A 846 -19.31 -21.57 27.83
N PRO A 847 -19.30 -22.31 28.96
CA PRO A 847 -20.16 -22.00 30.10
C PRO A 847 -20.03 -20.56 30.59
N LYS A 848 -18.81 -20.02 30.56
CA LYS A 848 -18.51 -18.63 30.95
C LYS A 848 -19.16 -17.62 30.00
N TYR A 849 -19.12 -17.88 28.69
CA TYR A 849 -19.72 -17.00 27.70
C TYR A 849 -21.25 -17.03 27.77
N LEU A 850 -21.86 -18.22 27.84
CA LEU A 850 -23.30 -18.37 28.02
C LEU A 850 -23.80 -17.65 29.28
N ALA A 851 -23.09 -17.80 30.40
CA ALA A 851 -23.41 -17.10 31.64
C ALA A 851 -23.41 -15.57 31.47
N SER A 852 -22.40 -15.02 30.79
CA SER A 852 -22.32 -13.58 30.51
C SER A 852 -23.49 -13.11 29.64
N GLN A 853 -23.94 -13.89 28.66
CA GLN A 853 -25.08 -13.52 27.81
C GLN A 853 -26.43 -13.61 28.56
N LEU A 854 -26.61 -14.60 29.43
CA LEU A 854 -27.81 -14.72 30.29
C LEU A 854 -27.94 -13.54 31.26
N GLU A 855 -26.85 -13.13 31.90
CA GLU A 855 -26.81 -11.95 32.77
C GLU A 855 -27.19 -10.67 32.00
N ARG A 856 -26.72 -10.52 30.75
CA ARG A 856 -27.11 -9.39 29.87
C ARG A 856 -28.60 -9.36 29.54
N LYS A 857 -29.27 -10.53 29.47
CA LYS A 857 -30.73 -10.64 29.33
C LYS A 857 -31.48 -10.66 30.68
N SER A 858 -30.81 -10.16 31.73
CA SER A 858 -31.36 -9.97 33.08
C SER A 858 -31.76 -11.25 33.81
N PHE A 859 -31.24 -12.42 33.41
CA PHE A 859 -31.37 -13.62 34.22
C PHE A 859 -30.46 -13.52 35.44
N ARG A 860 -30.96 -13.98 36.59
CA ARG A 860 -30.23 -13.88 37.86
C ARG A 860 -29.57 -15.20 38.21
N LYS A 861 -28.28 -15.13 38.50
CA LYS A 861 -27.51 -16.26 39.02
C LYS A 861 -27.45 -16.19 40.54
N ARG A 862 -27.65 -17.31 41.24
CA ARG A 862 -27.56 -17.41 42.70
C ARG A 862 -26.62 -18.54 43.10
N LYS A 863 -25.95 -18.38 44.24
CA LYS A 863 -25.08 -19.41 44.83
C LYS A 863 -25.87 -20.16 45.90
N SER A 864 -26.03 -21.46 45.71
CA SER A 864 -26.57 -22.40 46.71
C SER A 864 -25.48 -23.42 47.06
N SER A 865 -25.72 -24.73 46.90
CA SER A 865 -24.69 -25.79 46.92
C SER A 865 -23.88 -25.87 45.62
N SER A 866 -24.48 -25.46 44.50
CA SER A 866 -23.86 -25.24 43.19
C SER A 866 -24.37 -23.92 42.60
N MET A 867 -23.79 -23.48 41.48
CA MET A 867 -24.24 -22.25 40.81
C MET A 867 -25.53 -22.53 40.04
N VAL A 868 -26.62 -21.82 40.38
CA VAL A 868 -27.94 -22.00 39.75
C VAL A 868 -28.45 -20.71 39.12
N TRP A 869 -29.28 -20.84 38.09
CA TRP A 869 -30.04 -19.75 37.47
C TRP A 869 -31.47 -19.80 37.95
N GLY A 870 -32.01 -18.65 38.38
CA GLY A 870 -33.39 -18.53 38.85
C GLY A 870 -34.37 -18.15 37.76
N ASP A 871 -35.63 -18.49 38.02
CA ASP A 871 -36.80 -18.22 37.17
C ASP A 871 -36.70 -18.90 35.78
N ILE A 872 -36.09 -20.10 35.75
CA ILE A 872 -35.84 -20.88 34.53
C ILE A 872 -36.36 -22.31 34.71
N TRP A 873 -37.22 -22.73 33.79
CA TRP A 873 -37.67 -24.11 33.64
C TRP A 873 -37.30 -24.64 32.24
N PRO A 874 -36.56 -25.76 32.13
CA PRO A 874 -36.21 -26.35 30.84
C PRO A 874 -37.39 -27.14 30.26
N LEU A 875 -37.77 -26.84 29.02
CA LEU A 875 -38.81 -27.56 28.28
C LEU A 875 -38.32 -28.90 27.69
N TYR A 876 -37.01 -29.06 27.58
CA TYR A 876 -36.35 -30.22 26.99
C TYR A 876 -35.10 -30.60 27.80
N ALA A 877 -34.62 -31.83 27.62
CA ALA A 877 -33.32 -32.29 28.11
C ALA A 877 -32.27 -32.29 26.98
N ALA A 878 -30.98 -32.35 27.32
CA ALA A 878 -29.91 -32.40 26.33
C ALA A 878 -30.05 -33.60 25.37
N ASP A 879 -30.46 -34.75 25.89
CA ASP A 879 -30.66 -36.00 25.13
C ASP A 879 -31.85 -35.95 24.14
N ASP A 880 -32.70 -34.92 24.24
CA ASP A 880 -33.77 -34.67 23.26
C ASP A 880 -33.20 -34.08 21.97
N PHE A 881 -32.02 -33.43 22.04
CA PHE A 881 -31.36 -32.78 20.90
C PHE A 881 -30.20 -33.60 20.32
N VAL A 882 -29.42 -34.27 21.18
CA VAL A 882 -28.21 -35.01 20.78
C VAL A 882 -28.20 -36.38 21.46
N ARG A 883 -27.99 -37.45 20.68
CA ARG A 883 -27.81 -38.83 21.18
C ARG A 883 -26.52 -39.40 20.63
N ASP A 884 -25.72 -40.03 21.49
CA ASP A 884 -24.41 -40.60 21.12
C ASP A 884 -23.48 -39.61 20.38
N GLY A 885 -23.58 -38.33 20.74
CA GLY A 885 -22.79 -37.25 20.13
C GLY A 885 -23.26 -36.80 18.74
N ARG A 886 -24.42 -37.26 18.26
CA ARG A 886 -25.02 -36.86 16.98
C ARG A 886 -26.38 -36.16 17.17
N PRO A 887 -26.71 -35.13 16.37
CA PRO A 887 -28.05 -34.54 16.35
C PRO A 887 -29.13 -35.58 16.11
N VAL A 888 -30.24 -35.48 16.84
CA VAL A 888 -31.43 -36.32 16.62
C VAL A 888 -32.16 -35.83 15.35
N GLU A 889 -32.48 -36.74 14.42
CA GLU A 889 -33.16 -36.42 13.15
C GLU A 889 -34.69 -36.36 13.25
N ASN A 890 -35.27 -36.87 14.34
CA ASN A 890 -36.72 -36.95 14.56
C ASN A 890 -37.30 -35.66 15.17
N ASP A 891 -38.62 -35.49 15.07
CA ASP A 891 -39.35 -34.43 15.76
C ASP A 891 -39.07 -34.41 17.27
N LEU A 892 -38.94 -33.21 17.83
CA LEU A 892 -38.76 -33.02 19.26
C LEU A 892 -39.97 -33.58 20.03
N PRO A 893 -39.76 -34.18 21.22
CA PRO A 893 -40.87 -34.61 22.06
C PRO A 893 -41.75 -33.42 22.46
N PRO A 894 -42.99 -33.63 22.93
CA PRO A 894 -43.79 -32.54 23.49
C PRO A 894 -43.04 -31.79 24.59
N PRO A 895 -43.10 -30.45 24.63
CA PRO A 895 -42.37 -29.66 25.63
C PRO A 895 -42.83 -30.01 27.04
N ARG A 896 -41.88 -30.24 27.95
CA ARG A 896 -42.11 -30.63 29.35
C ARG A 896 -42.54 -29.42 30.18
N ARG A 897 -43.72 -28.86 29.88
CA ARG A 897 -44.29 -27.72 30.62
C ARG A 897 -44.61 -28.12 32.05
N LYS A 898 -44.38 -27.21 33.00
CA LYS A 898 -44.71 -27.45 34.40
C LYS A 898 -46.23 -27.29 34.60
N ALA A 899 -46.89 -28.30 35.16
CA ALA A 899 -48.32 -28.21 35.47
C ALA A 899 -48.58 -27.05 36.43
N GLY A 900 -49.28 -26.01 35.95
CA GLY A 900 -49.60 -24.78 36.71
C GLY A 900 -48.87 -23.51 36.26
N GLY A 901 -48.03 -23.54 35.22
CA GLY A 901 -47.47 -22.32 34.61
C GLY A 901 -48.53 -21.59 33.77
N ASN A 902 -48.90 -20.37 34.16
CA ASN A 902 -49.76 -19.52 33.33
C ASN A 902 -49.08 -19.27 31.98
N ALA A 903 -49.75 -19.66 30.90
CA ALA A 903 -49.36 -19.26 29.56
C ALA A 903 -49.31 -17.72 29.47
N PRO A 904 -48.32 -17.12 28.78
CA PRO A 904 -48.44 -15.73 28.39
C PRO A 904 -49.69 -15.57 27.50
N PRO A 905 -50.43 -14.46 27.59
CA PRO A 905 -51.61 -14.26 26.76
C PRO A 905 -51.16 -14.30 25.30
N GLY A 906 -51.80 -15.16 24.50
CA GLY A 906 -51.63 -15.14 23.05
C GLY A 906 -52.03 -13.77 22.48
N PRO A 907 -51.57 -13.43 21.26
CA PRO A 907 -51.98 -12.18 20.63
C PRO A 907 -53.51 -12.16 20.55
N SER A 908 -54.10 -11.09 21.07
CA SER A 908 -55.53 -10.82 20.95
C SER A 908 -55.89 -10.73 19.47
N ASN A 909 -56.57 -11.76 18.94
CA ASN A 909 -57.34 -11.64 17.72
C ASN A 909 -58.43 -10.59 17.99
N SER A 910 -58.30 -9.43 17.36
CA SER A 910 -59.42 -8.51 17.25
C SER A 910 -60.38 -9.07 16.20
N GLY A 911 -61.56 -9.46 16.70
CA GLY A 911 -62.85 -9.62 16.06
C GLY A 911 -62.92 -9.84 14.55
N PHE A 912 -63.35 -11.04 14.18
CA PHE A 912 -64.44 -11.22 13.23
C PHE A 912 -65.33 -12.34 13.78
N ASP A 913 -66.46 -11.96 14.35
CA ASP A 913 -67.57 -12.87 14.66
C ASP A 913 -68.38 -13.06 13.38
N GLU A 914 -68.22 -14.22 12.73
CA GLU A 914 -69.22 -14.79 11.82
C GLU A 914 -70.10 -15.72 12.63
N ASP A 915 -71.21 -15.20 13.16
CA ASP A 915 -72.49 -15.90 13.30
C ASP A 915 -73.50 -14.98 14.01
N ASP A 916 -73.97 -13.98 13.27
CA ASP A 916 -75.25 -13.31 13.55
C ASP A 916 -76.00 -13.18 12.21
N ILE A 917 -76.68 -14.27 11.83
CA ILE A 917 -77.79 -14.26 10.87
C ILE A 917 -78.98 -14.89 11.61
N PRO A 918 -80.06 -14.12 11.83
CA PRO A 918 -81.32 -14.50 11.19
C PRO A 918 -82.21 -13.31 10.77
N PRO A 919 -83.26 -13.59 10.00
CA PRO A 919 -83.29 -13.67 8.53
C PRO A 919 -83.20 -12.32 7.79
#